data_AF-A0A3S5J8N5-F1
#
_entry.id   AF-A0A3S5J8N5-F1
#
_cell.length_a   1.000
_cell.length_b   1.000
_cell.length_c   1.000
_cell.angle_alpha   90.00
_cell.angle_beta   90.00
_cell.angle_gamma   90.00
#
_symmetry.space_group_name_H-M   'P 1'
#
loop_
_entity.id
_entity.type
_entity.pdbx_description
1 polymer ?
#
loop_
_entity_poly.entity_id
_entity_poly.type
_entity_poly.pdbx_seq_one_letter_code
_entity_poly.pdbx_strand_id
1 'polypeptide(L)'
;MHPRSLLIASSSLTATVLSTSLYADLETQRYSSSTNYEFFVSHMPDFDQERSGLGADSDGDPGGMYCVPTATSNLFAYIANHGYTYCAPGQADWQLNSNHADATDFIDRLADEMNTSPTNGTTGGRGFRGARDVLQDEVGSRFVIEDERHSLWNVVTLRELSRAGICEDAIQTVCYGKYETLGYNWCDERVIKRRGGHCMTFVGGYRNGSTRKIKVNDPGGSGDGNTVQSTFETLDHDCPWYSDLVVSFTTVGSCLLPNQGMNRIQRNSNDSFLRLIDARLAIRPANCYSWHSYDNGETCAVETGGMPFGQNDFEFELAPAGVAASYWNTGQSLAIAPNGRPFLIAADGSIMFRENDEEEATMRPVPLGELDLPPADGITFCSDRTLVLRHNDRLIAITGMDSVTADPDADHNPPAVAWEAQAPFQIGQVIPSRRERTSEDDSVHTVLAFSPNLRVIFETSGDPEVEPLIRSVPASLPLDPERFAQTIIVEDGAGTIWFAQEGDRRISSLDREGQVSTIELPVQKITGFDIDDLNQLLVADQGRVRCFGLGARGLDERGPEASPFVGQLVGMGFKVDRSSSNYDPKQHSEEQGWFDSPDAEEDAPCPEDLNGDGQVNGGDLALILSAWGEEGNDGADLNGDGIVNGADMALILSAWGNCL
;
A
#
# COMPACT_ATOMS: atom_id res chain seq x y z
N MET A 1 -23.91 -74.73 9.75
CA MET A 1 -24.82 -73.59 10.04
C MET A 1 -24.46 -73.09 11.43
N HIS A 2 -23.98 -71.89 11.71
CA HIS A 2 -23.65 -70.68 10.96
C HIS A 2 -22.47 -70.00 11.70
N PRO A 3 -21.70 -69.13 11.02
CA PRO A 3 -20.38 -68.66 11.43
C PRO A 3 -20.41 -67.48 12.42
N ARG A 4 -19.28 -67.28 13.11
CA ARG A 4 -18.94 -66.05 13.84
C ARG A 4 -19.02 -64.85 12.89
N SER A 5 -19.93 -63.93 13.17
CA SER A 5 -20.03 -62.65 12.46
C SER A 5 -19.26 -61.59 13.25
N LEU A 6 -18.29 -60.99 12.57
CA LEU A 6 -17.55 -59.81 12.98
C LEU A 6 -18.53 -58.62 12.98
N LEU A 7 -18.83 -58.05 14.15
CA LEU A 7 -19.53 -56.77 14.24
C LEU A 7 -18.45 -55.68 14.27
N ILE A 8 -18.27 -55.04 13.11
CA ILE A 8 -17.56 -53.76 12.98
C ILE A 8 -18.45 -52.75 13.69
N ALA A 9 -18.01 -52.26 14.85
CA ALA A 9 -18.60 -51.09 15.46
C ALA A 9 -18.24 -49.90 14.56
N SER A 10 -19.23 -49.35 13.86
CA SER A 10 -19.13 -48.06 13.20
C SER A 10 -18.87 -46.99 14.25
N SER A 11 -17.62 -46.56 14.39
CA SER A 11 -17.29 -45.32 15.06
C SER A 11 -17.88 -44.18 14.23
N SER A 12 -18.96 -43.59 14.74
CA SER A 12 -19.49 -42.32 14.27
C SER A 12 -18.36 -41.30 14.38
N LEU A 13 -17.80 -40.91 13.24
CA LEU A 13 -16.88 -39.79 13.14
C LEU A 13 -17.73 -38.54 13.42
N THR A 14 -17.80 -38.12 14.68
CA THR A 14 -18.17 -36.73 14.99
C THR A 14 -17.04 -35.90 14.44
N ALA A 15 -17.23 -35.37 13.23
CA ALA A 15 -16.41 -34.29 12.71
C ALA A 15 -16.57 -33.14 13.69
N THR A 16 -15.58 -32.96 14.55
CA THR A 16 -15.39 -31.70 15.26
C THR A 16 -15.09 -30.70 14.15
N VAL A 17 -16.09 -29.88 13.82
CA VAL A 17 -15.90 -28.71 12.96
C VAL A 17 -14.91 -27.82 13.71
N LEU A 18 -13.65 -27.84 13.25
CA LEU A 18 -12.65 -26.86 13.64
C LEU A 18 -13.12 -25.54 13.03
N SER A 19 -13.51 -24.60 13.89
CA SER A 19 -13.77 -23.22 13.54
C SER A 19 -12.47 -22.60 13.03
N THR A 20 -12.45 -22.23 11.75
CA THR A 20 -11.39 -21.48 11.10
C THR A 20 -11.36 -20.05 11.66
N SER A 21 -10.21 -19.61 12.16
CA SER A 21 -9.94 -18.24 12.57
C SER A 21 -9.96 -17.30 11.35
N LEU A 22 -10.89 -16.35 11.34
CA LEU A 22 -11.03 -15.32 10.32
C LEU A 22 -10.20 -14.10 10.74
N TYR A 23 -9.18 -13.74 9.95
CA TYR A 23 -8.84 -12.33 9.78
C TYR A 23 -10.14 -11.61 9.52
N ALA A 24 -10.46 -10.51 10.22
CA ALA A 24 -11.72 -9.77 10.06
C ALA A 24 -12.08 -9.72 8.56
N ASP A 25 -13.04 -10.56 8.21
CA ASP A 25 -13.62 -10.74 6.88
C ASP A 25 -12.74 -11.21 5.69
N LEU A 26 -11.64 -11.93 5.91
CA LEU A 26 -10.89 -12.56 4.81
C LEU A 26 -11.10 -14.08 4.79
N GLU A 27 -12.01 -14.59 3.92
CA GLU A 27 -12.25 -16.05 3.83
C GLU A 27 -11.08 -16.80 3.20
N THR A 28 -10.26 -16.16 2.35
CA THR A 28 -9.05 -16.78 1.77
C THR A 28 -8.00 -15.75 1.37
N GLN A 29 -6.75 -15.97 1.78
CA GLN A 29 -5.59 -15.14 1.45
C GLN A 29 -4.37 -16.01 1.16
N ARG A 30 -3.92 -16.04 -0.10
CA ARG A 30 -2.73 -16.78 -0.55
C ARG A 30 -2.02 -15.99 -1.62
N TYR A 31 -0.74 -15.68 -1.43
CA TYR A 31 0.12 -15.16 -2.49
C TYR A 31 1.43 -15.95 -2.53
N SER A 32 1.52 -16.91 -3.45
CA SER A 32 2.73 -17.73 -3.59
C SER A 32 3.65 -17.20 -4.70
N SER A 33 3.10 -16.55 -5.73
CA SER A 33 3.84 -15.86 -6.78
C SER A 33 2.92 -14.96 -7.58
N SER A 34 3.48 -14.16 -8.49
CA SER A 34 2.72 -13.39 -9.49
C SER A 34 1.83 -14.25 -10.40
N THR A 35 2.05 -15.57 -10.43
CA THR A 35 1.29 -16.54 -11.23
C THR A 35 0.37 -17.45 -10.41
N ASN A 36 0.39 -17.33 -9.09
CA ASN A 36 -0.42 -18.17 -8.20
C ASN A 36 -0.80 -17.41 -6.92
N TYR A 37 -2.04 -16.94 -6.87
CA TYR A 37 -2.61 -16.19 -5.77
C TYR A 37 -4.12 -16.38 -5.66
N GLU A 38 -4.66 -16.19 -4.47
CA GLU A 38 -6.08 -16.23 -4.15
C GLU A 38 -6.38 -15.22 -3.05
N PHE A 39 -7.39 -14.39 -3.29
CA PHE A 39 -7.82 -13.34 -2.39
C PHE A 39 -9.34 -13.28 -2.41
N PHE A 40 -9.94 -13.21 -1.22
CA PHE A 40 -11.37 -13.00 -1.05
C PHE A 40 -11.68 -12.28 0.25
N VAL A 41 -12.57 -11.28 0.17
CA VAL A 41 -13.12 -10.52 1.29
C VAL A 41 -14.60 -10.88 1.44
N SER A 42 -15.04 -11.27 2.64
CA SER A 42 -16.45 -11.47 2.99
C SER A 42 -17.11 -10.17 3.45
N HIS A 43 -18.44 -10.21 3.56
CA HIS A 43 -19.33 -9.13 4.04
C HIS A 43 -19.10 -7.74 3.42
N MET A 44 -18.46 -7.68 2.24
CA MET A 44 -18.46 -6.50 1.40
C MET A 44 -19.90 -6.16 0.99
N PRO A 45 -20.42 -4.96 1.29
CA PRO A 45 -21.75 -4.55 0.85
C PRO A 45 -21.91 -4.59 -0.68
N ASP A 46 -23.15 -4.74 -1.14
CA ASP A 46 -23.51 -4.78 -2.57
C ASP A 46 -24.75 -3.93 -2.85
N PHE A 47 -24.59 -2.62 -2.68
CA PHE A 47 -25.64 -1.68 -3.05
C PHE A 47 -25.94 -1.73 -4.55
N ASP A 48 -27.22 -1.79 -4.90
CA ASP A 48 -27.71 -1.50 -6.24
C ASP A 48 -27.68 0.00 -6.53
N GLN A 49 -27.49 0.37 -7.81
CA GLN A 49 -27.44 1.78 -8.25
C GLN A 49 -28.81 2.35 -8.64
N GLU A 50 -29.77 1.52 -9.03
CA GLU A 50 -31.06 2.00 -9.57
C GLU A 50 -31.98 2.43 -8.42
N ARG A 51 -32.02 3.72 -8.10
CA ARG A 51 -32.75 4.23 -6.92
C ARG A 51 -33.50 5.51 -7.21
N SER A 52 -34.77 5.56 -6.81
CA SER A 52 -35.68 6.70 -7.06
C SER A 52 -35.25 8.04 -6.44
N GLY A 53 -34.34 8.03 -5.46
CA GLY A 53 -33.74 9.23 -4.87
C GLY A 53 -32.56 9.81 -5.66
N LEU A 54 -32.04 9.09 -6.66
CA LEU A 54 -30.89 9.52 -7.46
C LEU A 54 -31.30 10.20 -8.76
N GLY A 55 -30.36 10.93 -9.36
CA GLY A 55 -30.55 11.57 -10.65
C GLY A 55 -30.86 10.55 -11.77
N ALA A 56 -31.79 10.90 -12.65
CA ALA A 56 -32.18 10.08 -13.80
C ALA A 56 -31.26 10.27 -15.00
N ASP A 57 -31.01 9.17 -15.71
CA ASP A 57 -30.24 9.18 -16.94
C ASP A 57 -31.04 9.72 -18.15
N SER A 58 -30.47 9.60 -19.35
CA SER A 58 -31.11 10.08 -20.59
C SER A 58 -32.40 9.34 -20.97
N ASP A 59 -32.56 8.11 -20.49
CA ASP A 59 -33.75 7.28 -20.72
C ASP A 59 -34.81 7.49 -19.62
N GLY A 60 -34.46 8.24 -18.57
CA GLY A 60 -35.32 8.59 -17.45
C GLY A 60 -35.22 7.61 -16.29
N ASP A 61 -34.22 6.74 -16.29
CA ASP A 61 -34.00 5.71 -15.28
C ASP A 61 -33.12 6.28 -14.14
N PRO A 62 -33.65 6.41 -12.90
CA PRO A 62 -32.92 6.92 -11.74
C PRO A 62 -31.70 6.04 -11.40
N GLY A 63 -30.52 6.65 -11.29
CA GLY A 63 -29.30 5.93 -10.91
C GLY A 63 -28.59 5.20 -12.06
N GLY A 64 -29.07 5.30 -13.30
CA GLY A 64 -28.51 4.59 -14.46
C GLY A 64 -27.02 4.83 -14.72
N MET A 65 -26.47 5.97 -14.26
CA MET A 65 -25.06 6.35 -14.42
C MET A 65 -24.28 6.42 -13.09
N TYR A 66 -24.78 5.82 -12.01
CA TYR A 66 -24.23 5.95 -10.64
C TYR A 66 -23.30 4.80 -10.23
N CYS A 67 -22.84 3.95 -11.15
CA CYS A 67 -22.00 2.78 -10.83
C CYS A 67 -20.76 3.10 -9.98
N VAL A 68 -20.11 4.24 -10.20
CA VAL A 68 -18.92 4.69 -9.46
C VAL A 68 -19.27 5.05 -8.01
N PRO A 69 -20.15 6.03 -7.71
CA PRO A 69 -20.49 6.36 -6.33
C PRO A 69 -21.15 5.20 -5.59
N THR A 70 -21.93 4.34 -6.26
CA THR A 70 -22.52 3.16 -5.62
C THR A 70 -21.45 2.14 -5.21
N ALA A 71 -20.53 1.77 -6.10
CA ALA A 71 -19.45 0.85 -5.77
C ALA A 71 -18.50 1.42 -4.69
N THR A 72 -18.23 2.74 -4.72
CA THR A 72 -17.43 3.39 -3.67
C THR A 72 -18.19 3.44 -2.34
N SER A 73 -19.51 3.61 -2.35
CA SER A 73 -20.33 3.60 -1.12
C SER A 73 -20.25 2.27 -0.38
N ASN A 74 -20.11 1.15 -1.10
CA ASN A 74 -19.88 -0.16 -0.48
C ASN A 74 -18.60 -0.17 0.38
N LEU A 75 -17.53 0.51 -0.07
CA LEU A 75 -16.27 0.60 0.69
C LEU A 75 -16.45 1.38 2.01
N PHE A 76 -17.22 2.48 1.98
CA PHE A 76 -17.52 3.28 3.16
C PHE A 76 -18.41 2.54 4.15
N ALA A 77 -19.44 1.86 3.65
CA ALA A 77 -20.29 0.99 4.46
C ALA A 77 -19.48 -0.17 5.07
N TYR A 78 -18.50 -0.72 4.34
CA TYR A 78 -17.57 -1.71 4.87
C TYR A 78 -16.75 -1.15 6.03
N ILE A 79 -16.13 0.03 5.87
CA ILE A 79 -15.40 0.73 6.95
C ILE A 79 -16.29 0.87 8.20
N ALA A 80 -17.54 1.31 8.01
CA ALA A 80 -18.47 1.52 9.11
C ALA A 80 -18.87 0.23 9.84
N ASN A 81 -19.11 -0.85 9.09
CA ASN A 81 -19.39 -2.17 9.64
C ASN A 81 -18.15 -2.86 10.22
N HIS A 82 -16.95 -2.27 10.10
CA HIS A 82 -15.67 -2.81 10.57
C HIS A 82 -15.02 -1.89 11.61
N GLY A 83 -15.83 -1.41 12.55
CA GLY A 83 -15.40 -0.72 13.77
C GLY A 83 -15.34 0.81 13.69
N TYR A 84 -15.51 1.39 12.50
CA TYR A 84 -15.55 2.84 12.31
C TYR A 84 -16.99 3.32 12.12
N THR A 85 -17.87 2.98 13.06
CA THR A 85 -19.34 3.12 12.96
C THR A 85 -19.83 4.55 12.68
N TYR A 86 -18.98 5.55 12.92
CA TYR A 86 -19.23 6.95 12.60
C TYR A 86 -18.98 7.32 11.13
N CYS A 87 -18.24 6.51 10.38
CA CYS A 87 -18.03 6.70 8.95
C CYS A 87 -19.36 6.57 8.24
N ALA A 88 -19.85 7.65 7.61
CA ALA A 88 -21.06 7.59 6.81
C ALA A 88 -20.95 6.48 5.74
N PRO A 89 -22.03 5.73 5.42
CA PRO A 89 -23.42 5.92 5.86
C PRO A 89 -23.72 5.47 7.30
N GLY A 90 -22.73 4.96 8.02
CA GLY A 90 -22.86 4.40 9.36
C GLY A 90 -22.90 2.89 9.35
N GLN A 91 -22.99 2.30 10.53
CA GLN A 91 -23.07 0.87 10.71
C GLN A 91 -24.53 0.39 10.56
N ALA A 92 -24.78 -0.60 9.70
CA ALA A 92 -26.10 -1.21 9.55
C ALA A 92 -26.06 -2.56 8.81
N ASP A 93 -27.15 -3.33 8.92
CA ASP A 93 -27.47 -4.42 8.01
C ASP A 93 -27.98 -3.86 6.69
N TRP A 94 -27.04 -3.63 5.78
CA TRP A 94 -27.28 -2.98 4.49
C TRP A 94 -28.11 -3.81 3.51
N GLN A 95 -28.35 -5.10 3.78
CA GLN A 95 -29.27 -5.93 3.00
C GLN A 95 -30.74 -5.59 3.32
N LEU A 96 -31.03 -5.08 4.52
CA LEU A 96 -32.39 -4.76 4.94
C LEU A 96 -32.94 -3.55 4.20
N ASN A 97 -34.11 -3.73 3.60
CA ASN A 97 -34.77 -2.64 2.88
C ASN A 97 -35.15 -1.44 3.76
N SER A 98 -35.17 -1.58 5.09
CA SER A 98 -35.34 -0.44 6.00
C SER A 98 -34.23 0.60 5.87
N ASN A 99 -33.03 0.18 5.46
CA ASN A 99 -31.83 1.00 5.35
C ASN A 99 -31.60 1.48 3.90
N HIS A 100 -32.48 1.11 2.97
CA HIS A 100 -32.37 1.49 1.56
C HIS A 100 -32.37 3.02 1.37
N ALA A 101 -33.16 3.76 2.14
CA ALA A 101 -33.20 5.22 2.07
C ALA A 101 -31.87 5.85 2.52
N ASP A 102 -31.31 5.39 3.65
CA ASP A 102 -30.04 5.91 4.17
C ASP A 102 -28.87 5.62 3.21
N ALA A 103 -28.84 4.42 2.61
CA ALA A 103 -27.89 4.10 1.55
C ALA A 103 -28.09 4.98 0.30
N THR A 104 -29.34 5.30 -0.06
CA THR A 104 -29.64 6.20 -1.19
C THR A 104 -29.11 7.60 -0.94
N ASP A 105 -29.36 8.15 0.25
CA ASP A 105 -28.91 9.49 0.64
C ASP A 105 -27.39 9.60 0.64
N PHE A 106 -26.69 8.54 1.09
CA PHE A 106 -25.23 8.53 1.06
C PHE A 106 -24.66 8.38 -0.36
N ILE A 107 -25.26 7.54 -1.21
CA ILE A 107 -24.87 7.44 -2.63
C ILE A 107 -25.05 8.79 -3.32
N ASP A 108 -26.14 9.51 -3.05
CA ASP A 108 -26.40 10.84 -3.64
C ASP A 108 -25.37 11.88 -3.18
N ARG A 109 -25.10 11.95 -1.87
CA ARG A 109 -24.04 12.82 -1.31
C ARG A 109 -22.68 12.51 -1.94
N LEU A 110 -22.30 11.23 -1.99
CA LEU A 110 -21.01 10.83 -2.54
C LEU A 110 -20.96 11.11 -4.05
N ALA A 111 -22.06 10.95 -4.78
CA ALA A 111 -22.16 11.28 -6.19
C ALA A 111 -21.92 12.77 -6.45
N ASP A 112 -22.49 13.66 -5.62
CA ASP A 112 -22.27 15.11 -5.69
C ASP A 112 -20.79 15.47 -5.47
N GLU A 113 -20.15 14.93 -4.42
CA GLU A 113 -18.73 15.18 -4.12
C GLU A 113 -17.81 14.61 -5.21
N MET A 114 -18.17 13.45 -5.76
CA MET A 114 -17.47 12.84 -6.89
C MET A 114 -17.77 13.53 -8.24
N ASN A 115 -18.62 14.56 -8.25
CA ASN A 115 -19.07 15.28 -9.45
C ASN A 115 -19.63 14.33 -10.52
N THR A 116 -20.51 13.43 -10.09
CA THR A 116 -21.17 12.43 -10.93
C THR A 116 -22.31 13.09 -11.71
N SER A 117 -22.30 12.91 -13.03
CA SER A 117 -23.40 13.35 -13.88
C SER A 117 -24.47 12.27 -13.97
N PRO A 118 -25.77 12.60 -13.77
CA PRO A 118 -26.85 11.64 -13.98
C PRO A 118 -26.90 11.04 -15.38
N THR A 119 -26.39 11.74 -16.40
CA THR A 119 -26.44 11.27 -17.80
C THR A 119 -25.09 10.81 -18.34
N ASN A 120 -23.97 11.22 -17.74
CA ASN A 120 -22.62 10.93 -18.25
C ASN A 120 -21.78 10.10 -17.27
N GLY A 121 -22.28 9.86 -16.07
CA GLY A 121 -21.58 9.18 -14.98
C GLY A 121 -20.44 10.00 -14.39
N THR A 122 -19.55 9.32 -13.70
CA THR A 122 -18.41 9.94 -13.01
C THR A 122 -17.18 9.91 -13.91
N THR A 123 -16.59 11.08 -14.16
CA THR A 123 -15.37 11.21 -14.96
C THR A 123 -14.14 11.31 -14.07
N GLY A 124 -13.20 10.39 -14.24
CA GLY A 124 -11.79 10.56 -13.90
C GLY A 124 -11.46 11.31 -12.59
N GLY A 125 -10.42 12.18 -12.61
CA GLY A 125 -9.69 12.69 -11.43
C GLY A 125 -10.54 13.39 -10.37
N ARG A 126 -11.77 13.78 -10.74
CA ARG A 126 -12.74 14.41 -9.86
C ARG A 126 -13.44 13.41 -8.94
N GLY A 127 -13.74 12.19 -9.44
CA GLY A 127 -14.33 11.13 -8.63
C GLY A 127 -13.41 10.71 -7.47
N PHE A 128 -12.14 10.49 -7.76
CA PHE A 128 -11.14 10.19 -6.72
C PHE A 128 -11.04 11.31 -5.67
N ARG A 129 -10.93 12.57 -6.12
CA ARG A 129 -10.84 13.72 -5.19
C ARG A 129 -12.06 13.83 -4.29
N GLY A 130 -13.27 13.69 -4.84
CA GLY A 130 -14.50 13.68 -4.05
C GLY A 130 -14.53 12.57 -3.01
N ALA A 131 -14.24 11.33 -3.41
CA ALA A 131 -14.18 10.21 -2.48
C ALA A 131 -13.12 10.39 -1.39
N ARG A 132 -11.95 10.95 -1.74
CA ARG A 132 -10.89 11.26 -0.77
C ARG A 132 -11.32 12.34 0.21
N ASP A 133 -11.93 13.41 -0.26
CA ASP A 133 -12.34 14.53 0.58
C ASP A 133 -13.43 14.07 1.56
N VAL A 134 -14.41 13.26 1.11
CA VAL A 134 -15.40 12.61 2.00
C VAL A 134 -14.72 11.68 2.99
N LEU A 135 -13.81 10.79 2.55
CA LEU A 135 -13.12 9.88 3.45
C LEU A 135 -12.34 10.64 4.52
N GLN A 136 -11.65 11.72 4.15
CA GLN A 136 -10.89 12.54 5.08
C GLN A 136 -11.78 13.26 6.09
N ASP A 137 -12.98 13.70 5.68
CA ASP A 137 -13.97 14.30 6.58
C ASP A 137 -14.56 13.27 7.57
N GLU A 138 -14.84 12.05 7.09
CA GLU A 138 -15.47 11.00 7.91
C GLU A 138 -14.47 10.36 8.89
N VAL A 139 -13.27 10.00 8.42
CA VAL A 139 -12.33 9.17 9.19
C VAL A 139 -10.97 9.83 9.43
N GLY A 140 -10.71 11.02 8.90
CA GLY A 140 -9.43 11.73 9.06
C GLY A 140 -8.29 11.01 8.35
N SER A 141 -7.13 10.91 9.01
CA SER A 141 -5.93 10.25 8.45
C SER A 141 -5.85 8.75 8.75
N ARG A 142 -6.96 8.11 9.14
CA ARG A 142 -6.98 6.69 9.54
C ARG A 142 -6.93 5.71 8.38
N PHE A 143 -7.28 6.19 7.19
CA PHE A 143 -7.27 5.44 5.96
C PHE A 143 -6.53 6.22 4.89
N VAL A 144 -5.88 5.49 4.00
CA VAL A 144 -5.25 6.01 2.79
C VAL A 144 -6.10 5.59 1.61
N ILE A 145 -6.35 6.53 0.70
CA ILE A 145 -7.10 6.30 -0.53
C ILE A 145 -6.22 6.61 -1.73
N GLU A 146 -6.23 5.71 -2.69
CA GLU A 146 -5.37 5.75 -3.88
C GLU A 146 -6.25 5.45 -5.12
N ASP A 147 -5.92 6.04 -6.26
CA ASP A 147 -6.53 5.67 -7.53
C ASP A 147 -5.48 5.26 -8.56
N GLU A 148 -5.87 4.34 -9.42
CA GLU A 148 -5.01 3.84 -10.49
C GLU A 148 -5.82 3.72 -11.77
N ARG A 149 -5.22 4.12 -12.90
CA ARG A 149 -5.90 4.14 -14.20
C ARG A 149 -4.99 3.69 -15.31
N HIS A 150 -5.61 3.12 -16.33
CA HIS A 150 -5.01 2.88 -17.61
C HIS A 150 -4.53 4.19 -18.25
N SER A 151 -3.31 4.18 -18.76
CA SER A 151 -2.72 5.23 -19.58
C SER A 151 -1.79 4.60 -20.61
N LEU A 152 -1.07 5.37 -21.41
CA LEU A 152 -0.05 4.83 -22.32
C LEU A 152 1.06 4.07 -21.56
N TRP A 153 1.30 4.41 -20.30
CA TRP A 153 2.41 3.88 -19.50
C TRP A 153 1.96 3.11 -18.26
N ASN A 154 0.65 2.91 -18.09
CA ASN A 154 0.12 2.19 -16.93
C ASN A 154 -0.99 1.24 -17.32
N VAL A 155 -0.97 0.04 -16.74
CA VAL A 155 -2.00 -0.98 -16.89
C VAL A 155 -2.49 -1.42 -15.52
N VAL A 156 -3.81 -1.45 -15.34
CA VAL A 156 -4.41 -1.93 -14.10
C VAL A 156 -4.62 -3.43 -14.22
N THR A 157 -3.98 -4.21 -13.34
CA THR A 157 -3.97 -5.68 -13.44
C THR A 157 -4.68 -6.35 -12.28
N LEU A 158 -5.27 -7.52 -12.53
CA LEU A 158 -5.83 -8.38 -11.49
C LEU A 158 -4.78 -8.76 -10.44
N ARG A 159 -3.50 -8.84 -10.84
CA ARG A 159 -2.40 -9.15 -9.93
C ARG A 159 -2.25 -8.05 -8.88
N GLU A 160 -2.21 -6.78 -9.29
CA GLU A 160 -2.03 -5.66 -8.36
C GLU A 160 -3.28 -5.41 -7.50
N LEU A 161 -4.48 -5.60 -8.06
CA LEU A 161 -5.74 -5.61 -7.29
C LEU A 161 -5.67 -6.65 -6.16
N SER A 162 -5.32 -7.90 -6.48
CA SER A 162 -5.18 -8.97 -5.49
C SER A 162 -4.03 -8.71 -4.52
N ARG A 163 -2.88 -8.21 -5.00
CA ARG A 163 -1.72 -7.91 -4.14
C ARG A 163 -2.03 -6.82 -3.13
N ALA A 164 -2.72 -5.74 -3.52
CA ALA A 164 -3.11 -4.69 -2.58
C ALA A 164 -4.07 -5.22 -1.51
N GLY A 165 -5.03 -6.07 -1.89
CA GLY A 165 -5.90 -6.73 -0.93
C GLY A 165 -5.14 -7.64 0.07
N ILE A 166 -4.12 -8.36 -0.41
CA ILE A 166 -3.34 -9.30 0.40
C ILE A 166 -2.28 -8.60 1.26
N CYS A 167 -1.55 -7.64 0.70
CA CYS A 167 -0.37 -7.07 1.34
C CYS A 167 -0.67 -5.82 2.15
N GLU A 168 -1.73 -5.09 1.78
CA GLU A 168 -2.05 -3.76 2.32
C GLU A 168 -3.44 -3.74 2.96
N ASP A 169 -4.11 -4.89 3.06
CA ASP A 169 -5.47 -5.04 3.57
C ASP A 169 -6.46 -4.07 2.86
N ALA A 170 -6.25 -3.83 1.57
CA ALA A 170 -7.00 -2.83 0.80
C ALA A 170 -8.37 -3.34 0.32
N ILE A 171 -9.42 -2.57 0.58
CA ILE A 171 -10.74 -2.70 -0.03
C ILE A 171 -10.83 -1.79 -1.26
N GLN A 172 -11.47 -2.25 -2.34
CA GLN A 172 -11.26 -1.63 -3.65
C GLN A 172 -12.53 -1.60 -4.50
N THR A 173 -12.65 -0.57 -5.34
CA THR A 173 -13.48 -0.64 -6.54
C THR A 173 -12.64 -1.11 -7.72
N VAL A 174 -13.29 -1.76 -8.69
CA VAL A 174 -12.69 -2.12 -9.97
C VAL A 174 -13.59 -1.66 -11.09
N CYS A 175 -13.00 -0.97 -12.05
CA CYS A 175 -13.67 -0.49 -13.25
C CYS A 175 -13.10 -1.16 -14.49
N TYR A 176 -13.99 -1.42 -15.45
CA TYR A 176 -13.58 -1.79 -16.79
C TYR A 176 -14.06 -0.76 -17.82
N GLY A 177 -13.26 -0.59 -18.86
CA GLY A 177 -13.64 0.08 -20.09
C GLY A 177 -14.31 -0.88 -21.05
N LYS A 178 -15.33 -0.40 -21.76
CA LYS A 178 -15.94 -1.04 -22.93
C LYS A 178 -15.16 -0.59 -24.16
N TYR A 179 -14.39 -1.49 -24.74
CA TYR A 179 -13.53 -1.23 -25.89
C TYR A 179 -14.06 -1.89 -27.16
N GLU A 180 -14.24 -1.07 -28.19
CA GLU A 180 -14.54 -1.51 -29.55
C GLU A 180 -13.24 -1.94 -30.23
N THR A 181 -13.23 -3.09 -30.90
CA THR A 181 -12.09 -3.47 -31.75
C THR A 181 -12.21 -2.79 -33.11
N LEU A 182 -11.25 -1.93 -33.46
CA LEU A 182 -11.22 -1.23 -34.75
C LEU A 182 -10.61 -2.08 -35.87
N GLY A 183 -9.73 -3.03 -35.51
CA GLY A 183 -9.02 -3.90 -36.43
C GLY A 183 -7.61 -4.19 -35.94
N TYR A 184 -6.73 -4.57 -36.86
CA TYR A 184 -5.30 -4.75 -36.61
C TYR A 184 -4.52 -3.62 -37.27
N ASN A 185 -3.46 -3.16 -36.62
CA ASN A 185 -2.52 -2.22 -37.24
C ASN A 185 -1.56 -2.99 -38.18
N TRP A 186 -0.66 -2.25 -38.81
CA TRP A 186 0.33 -2.79 -39.75
C TRP A 186 1.48 -3.54 -39.06
N CYS A 187 1.51 -3.56 -37.72
CA CYS A 187 2.41 -4.34 -36.86
C CYS A 187 1.76 -5.60 -36.31
N ASP A 188 0.55 -5.95 -36.79
CA ASP A 188 -0.24 -7.11 -36.38
C ASP A 188 -0.75 -7.05 -34.93
N GLU A 189 -0.91 -5.85 -34.38
CA GLU A 189 -1.42 -5.61 -33.03
C GLU A 189 -2.89 -5.20 -33.09
N ARG A 190 -3.68 -5.62 -32.09
CA ARG A 190 -5.11 -5.34 -32.05
C ARG A 190 -5.38 -3.93 -31.55
N VAL A 191 -5.98 -3.11 -32.41
CA VAL A 191 -6.32 -1.73 -32.07
C VAL A 191 -7.72 -1.66 -31.47
N ILE A 192 -7.80 -1.09 -30.28
CA ILE A 192 -9.03 -0.99 -29.51
C ILE A 192 -9.33 0.45 -29.12
N LYS A 193 -10.61 0.84 -29.15
CA LYS A 193 -11.09 2.18 -28.82
C LYS A 193 -12.09 2.15 -27.68
N ARG A 194 -11.84 2.91 -26.62
CA ARG A 194 -12.74 3.03 -25.48
C ARG A 194 -14.03 3.75 -25.87
N ARG A 195 -15.19 3.22 -25.46
CA ARG A 195 -16.54 3.76 -25.76
C ARG A 195 -17.40 4.04 -24.53
N GLY A 196 -17.01 3.55 -23.37
CA GLY A 196 -17.75 3.68 -22.12
C GLY A 196 -17.13 2.78 -21.06
N GLY A 197 -17.75 2.66 -19.89
CA GLY A 197 -17.24 1.81 -18.82
C GLY A 197 -18.31 1.35 -17.86
N HIS A 198 -17.88 0.71 -16.78
CA HIS A 198 -18.69 0.33 -15.63
C HIS A 198 -17.76 0.09 -14.44
N CYS A 199 -18.23 0.40 -13.24
CA CYS A 199 -17.48 0.18 -11.99
C CYS A 199 -18.26 -0.73 -11.06
N MET A 200 -17.52 -1.54 -10.33
CA MET A 200 -18.01 -2.57 -9.41
C MET A 200 -17.15 -2.56 -8.16
N THR A 201 -17.58 -3.23 -7.10
CA THR A 201 -16.75 -3.44 -5.91
C THR A 201 -15.90 -4.68 -6.13
N PHE A 202 -14.59 -4.61 -5.89
CA PHE A 202 -13.69 -5.75 -5.98
C PHE A 202 -13.72 -6.53 -4.67
N VAL A 203 -14.08 -7.81 -4.77
CA VAL A 203 -14.25 -8.69 -3.60
C VAL A 203 -13.18 -9.76 -3.56
N GLY A 204 -12.66 -10.17 -4.72
CA GLY A 204 -11.64 -11.20 -4.76
C GLY A 204 -10.98 -11.37 -6.11
N GLY A 205 -9.80 -11.98 -6.09
CA GLY A 205 -9.07 -12.34 -7.30
C GLY A 205 -8.35 -13.67 -7.13
N TYR A 206 -8.35 -14.45 -8.19
CA TYR A 206 -7.76 -15.78 -8.22
C TYR A 206 -6.87 -15.90 -9.46
N ARG A 207 -5.69 -16.47 -9.28
CA ARG A 207 -4.83 -16.92 -10.37
C ARG A 207 -4.16 -18.23 -10.03
N ASN A 208 -4.15 -19.15 -10.99
CA ASN A 208 -3.34 -20.35 -10.98
C ASN A 208 -2.79 -20.60 -12.40
N GLY A 209 -1.51 -20.27 -12.60
CA GLY A 209 -0.88 -20.28 -13.91
C GLY A 209 -1.52 -19.26 -14.85
N SER A 210 -2.17 -19.76 -15.91
CA SER A 210 -2.89 -18.94 -16.90
C SER A 210 -4.35 -18.67 -16.53
N THR A 211 -4.94 -19.52 -15.68
CA THR A 211 -6.32 -19.37 -15.22
C THR A 211 -6.42 -18.18 -14.29
N ARG A 212 -7.34 -17.27 -14.57
CA ARG A 212 -7.58 -16.04 -13.82
C ARG A 212 -9.07 -15.81 -13.64
N LYS A 213 -9.49 -15.48 -12.42
CA LYS A 213 -10.88 -15.15 -12.08
C LYS A 213 -10.94 -13.93 -11.18
N ILE A 214 -12.04 -13.20 -11.28
CA ILE A 214 -12.33 -12.03 -10.47
C ILE A 214 -13.71 -12.18 -9.83
N LYS A 215 -13.82 -11.77 -8.56
CA LYS A 215 -15.07 -11.71 -7.81
C LYS A 215 -15.43 -10.26 -7.55
N VAL A 216 -16.67 -9.89 -7.86
CA VAL A 216 -17.14 -8.49 -7.80
C VAL A 216 -18.59 -8.39 -7.34
N ASN A 217 -18.90 -7.32 -6.64
CA ASN A 217 -20.27 -6.90 -6.35
C ASN A 217 -20.67 -5.85 -7.39
N ASP A 218 -21.72 -6.12 -8.17
CA ASP A 218 -22.06 -5.36 -9.37
C ASP A 218 -23.32 -4.51 -9.16
N PRO A 219 -23.18 -3.18 -9.03
CA PRO A 219 -24.31 -2.31 -8.68
C PRO A 219 -25.37 -2.22 -9.78
N GLY A 220 -25.07 -2.64 -11.02
CA GLY A 220 -26.00 -2.63 -12.15
C GLY A 220 -26.59 -3.99 -12.49
N GLY A 221 -26.58 -4.96 -11.57
CA GLY A 221 -26.93 -6.36 -11.82
C GLY A 221 -28.39 -6.76 -11.61
N SER A 222 -29.16 -6.01 -10.82
CA SER A 222 -30.39 -6.53 -10.20
C SER A 222 -31.65 -5.72 -10.56
N GLY A 223 -32.49 -6.29 -11.42
CA GLY A 223 -33.74 -5.69 -11.91
C GLY A 223 -34.90 -5.70 -10.90
N ASP A 224 -34.63 -5.51 -9.60
CA ASP A 224 -35.63 -5.52 -8.53
C ASP A 224 -36.39 -4.17 -8.37
N GLY A 225 -36.00 -3.17 -9.17
CA GLY A 225 -36.66 -1.86 -9.25
C GLY A 225 -36.16 -0.85 -8.23
N ASN A 226 -36.54 0.42 -8.41
CA ASN A 226 -35.84 1.57 -7.81
C ASN A 226 -36.25 1.98 -6.37
N THR A 227 -36.87 1.06 -5.63
CA THR A 227 -37.39 1.31 -4.27
C THR A 227 -37.04 0.21 -3.28
N VAL A 228 -36.34 -0.83 -3.74
CA VAL A 228 -36.01 -2.00 -2.95
C VAL A 228 -34.55 -2.34 -3.13
N GLN A 229 -33.85 -2.52 -2.01
CA GLN A 229 -32.49 -3.03 -2.00
C GLN A 229 -32.46 -4.43 -2.60
N SER A 230 -31.70 -4.61 -3.67
CA SER A 230 -31.51 -5.93 -4.27
C SER A 230 -30.80 -6.89 -3.31
N THR A 231 -30.98 -8.18 -3.54
CA THR A 231 -30.24 -9.20 -2.77
C THR A 231 -28.76 -9.08 -3.10
N PHE A 232 -27.92 -8.95 -2.07
CA PHE A 232 -26.47 -8.87 -2.22
C PHE A 232 -25.96 -10.15 -2.89
N GLU A 233 -25.20 -9.99 -3.97
CA GLU A 233 -24.66 -11.09 -4.75
C GLU A 233 -23.24 -10.77 -5.21
N THR A 234 -22.28 -11.56 -4.75
CA THR A 234 -20.93 -11.54 -5.30
C THR A 234 -20.84 -12.41 -6.54
N LEU A 235 -20.60 -11.78 -7.69
CA LEU A 235 -20.46 -12.44 -8.98
C LEU A 235 -19.03 -12.94 -9.21
N ASP A 236 -18.91 -14.08 -9.88
CA ASP A 236 -17.62 -14.67 -10.30
C ASP A 236 -17.49 -14.60 -11.82
N HIS A 237 -16.38 -14.06 -12.30
CA HIS A 237 -16.10 -13.90 -13.72
C HIS A 237 -14.72 -14.40 -14.11
N ASP A 238 -14.63 -15.02 -15.28
CA ASP A 238 -13.34 -15.27 -15.92
C ASP A 238 -12.65 -13.94 -16.24
N CYS A 239 -11.35 -13.89 -15.92
CA CYS A 239 -10.53 -12.68 -16.01
C CYS A 239 -9.24 -12.86 -16.84
N PRO A 240 -9.31 -13.43 -18.08
CA PRO A 240 -8.11 -13.77 -18.86
C PRO A 240 -7.26 -12.55 -19.23
N TRP A 241 -5.98 -12.80 -19.46
CA TRP A 241 -5.01 -11.80 -19.93
C TRP A 241 -4.97 -11.74 -21.45
N TYR A 242 -4.94 -10.51 -21.99
CA TYR A 242 -4.63 -10.22 -23.39
C TYR A 242 -3.34 -9.41 -23.41
N SER A 243 -2.43 -9.67 -24.35
CA SER A 243 -1.09 -9.06 -24.41
C SER A 243 -0.80 -8.39 -25.75
N ASP A 244 -1.81 -8.24 -26.60
CA ASP A 244 -1.69 -7.80 -28.00
C ASP A 244 -2.53 -6.55 -28.29
N LEU A 245 -2.65 -5.63 -27.32
CA LEU A 245 -3.61 -4.52 -27.39
C LEU A 245 -2.92 -3.17 -27.55
N VAL A 246 -3.44 -2.36 -28.48
CA VAL A 246 -3.07 -0.96 -28.64
C VAL A 246 -4.32 -0.10 -28.49
N VAL A 247 -4.35 0.73 -27.46
CA VAL A 247 -5.47 1.66 -27.24
C VAL A 247 -5.30 2.88 -28.13
N SER A 248 -6.16 3.04 -29.14
CA SER A 248 -6.07 4.15 -30.10
C SER A 248 -7.41 4.47 -30.75
N PHE A 249 -7.54 5.70 -31.24
CA PHE A 249 -8.71 6.17 -31.97
C PHE A 249 -8.72 5.74 -33.45
N THR A 250 -7.59 5.25 -33.97
CA THR A 250 -7.41 4.88 -35.38
C THR A 250 -6.40 3.72 -35.51
N THR A 251 -6.50 2.95 -36.59
CA THR A 251 -5.50 1.94 -36.96
C THR A 251 -4.28 2.52 -37.67
N VAL A 252 -4.39 3.75 -38.19
CA VAL A 252 -3.31 4.41 -38.93
C VAL A 252 -2.35 5.06 -37.93
N GLY A 253 -1.07 4.69 -38.00
CA GLY A 253 -0.03 5.24 -37.11
C GLY A 253 0.00 4.66 -35.69
N SER A 254 -0.96 3.81 -35.32
CA SER A 254 -1.05 3.25 -33.96
C SER A 254 0.08 2.30 -33.58
N CYS A 255 0.89 1.81 -34.53
CA CYS A 255 2.13 1.09 -34.25
C CYS A 255 3.19 1.90 -33.48
N LEU A 256 3.02 3.23 -33.40
CA LEU A 256 3.90 4.09 -32.62
C LEU A 256 3.46 4.18 -31.16
N LEU A 257 2.30 3.62 -30.82
CA LEU A 257 1.77 3.56 -29.46
C LEU A 257 2.19 2.25 -28.79
N PRO A 258 2.35 2.24 -27.46
CA PRO A 258 2.76 1.05 -26.74
C PRO A 258 1.73 -0.08 -26.88
N ASN A 259 2.26 -1.28 -27.09
CA ASN A 259 1.51 -2.51 -26.91
C ASN A 259 1.34 -2.77 -25.41
N GLN A 260 0.12 -3.10 -25.01
CA GLN A 260 -0.24 -3.24 -23.61
C GLN A 260 -1.01 -4.52 -23.39
N GLY A 261 -0.80 -5.10 -22.21
CA GLY A 261 -1.61 -6.18 -21.73
C GLY A 261 -2.67 -5.74 -20.73
N MET A 262 -3.85 -6.35 -20.80
CA MET A 262 -4.97 -6.01 -19.93
C MET A 262 -5.78 -7.26 -19.56
N ASN A 263 -6.33 -7.26 -18.35
CA ASN A 263 -7.27 -8.28 -17.88
C ASN A 263 -8.67 -8.02 -18.44
N ARG A 264 -9.27 -9.02 -19.09
CA ARG A 264 -10.65 -8.94 -19.60
C ARG A 264 -11.63 -9.52 -18.59
N ILE A 265 -12.63 -8.74 -18.17
CA ILE A 265 -13.75 -9.26 -17.38
C ILE A 265 -14.83 -9.80 -18.32
N GLN A 266 -15.14 -11.09 -18.25
CA GLN A 266 -16.17 -11.72 -19.09
C GLN A 266 -17.61 -11.49 -18.57
N ARG A 267 -18.01 -10.23 -18.48
CA ARG A 267 -19.39 -9.79 -18.17
C ARG A 267 -20.15 -9.51 -19.47
N ASN A 268 -21.44 -9.86 -19.54
CA ASN A 268 -22.34 -9.60 -20.68
C ASN A 268 -21.78 -10.03 -22.06
N SER A 269 -22.07 -11.27 -22.47
CA SER A 269 -21.61 -11.87 -23.72
C SER A 269 -22.43 -11.52 -24.97
N ASN A 270 -23.42 -10.63 -24.84
CA ASN A 270 -24.38 -10.29 -25.90
C ASN A 270 -23.91 -9.18 -26.86
N ASP A 271 -22.73 -8.59 -26.62
CA ASP A 271 -22.12 -7.59 -27.50
C ASP A 271 -20.67 -7.93 -27.85
N SER A 272 -20.10 -7.17 -28.79
CA SER A 272 -18.73 -7.35 -29.30
C SER A 272 -17.68 -6.56 -28.52
N PHE A 273 -18.04 -5.89 -27.42
CA PHE A 273 -17.10 -5.06 -26.68
C PHE A 273 -16.15 -5.91 -25.83
N LEU A 274 -14.87 -5.55 -25.85
CA LEU A 274 -13.90 -6.03 -24.88
C LEU A 274 -14.09 -5.22 -23.59
N ARG A 275 -14.31 -5.90 -22.47
CA ARG A 275 -14.42 -5.28 -21.15
C ARG A 275 -13.11 -5.49 -20.43
N LEU A 276 -12.26 -4.47 -20.41
CA LEU A 276 -10.89 -4.57 -19.93
C LEU A 276 -10.74 -3.72 -18.67
N ILE A 277 -10.13 -4.29 -17.62
CA ILE A 277 -9.84 -3.58 -16.38
C ILE A 277 -8.95 -2.39 -16.72
N ASP A 278 -9.40 -1.19 -16.37
CA ASP A 278 -8.74 0.04 -16.75
C ASP A 278 -8.74 1.11 -15.66
N ALA A 279 -9.39 0.87 -14.52
CA ALA A 279 -9.24 1.72 -13.34
C ALA A 279 -9.57 0.97 -12.05
N ARG A 280 -9.01 1.46 -10.95
CA ARG A 280 -9.41 1.11 -9.57
C ARG A 280 -9.32 2.30 -8.65
N LEU A 281 -10.06 2.23 -7.55
CA LEU A 281 -9.86 3.06 -6.36
C LEU A 281 -9.68 2.12 -5.18
N ALA A 282 -8.65 2.34 -4.39
CA ALA A 282 -8.29 1.51 -3.25
C ALA A 282 -8.35 2.33 -1.96
N ILE A 283 -8.92 1.74 -0.91
CA ILE A 283 -8.86 2.27 0.45
C ILE A 283 -8.20 1.21 1.32
N ARG A 284 -7.16 1.62 2.04
CA ARG A 284 -6.46 0.78 3.01
C ARG A 284 -6.33 1.47 4.35
N PRO A 285 -6.26 0.74 5.47
CA PRO A 285 -5.90 1.34 6.74
C PRO A 285 -4.55 2.06 6.63
N ALA A 286 -4.45 3.24 7.22
CA ALA A 286 -3.15 3.88 7.42
C ALA A 286 -2.33 3.07 8.44
N ASN A 287 -1.02 3.28 8.49
CA ASN A 287 -0.16 2.58 9.43
C ASN A 287 -0.70 2.72 10.86
N CYS A 288 -0.71 1.61 11.60
CA CYS A 288 -1.29 1.47 12.94
C CYS A 288 -2.84 1.48 13.02
N TYR A 289 -3.56 1.47 11.91
CA TYR A 289 -5.00 1.22 11.84
C TYR A 289 -5.31 -0.13 11.19
N SER A 290 -6.54 -0.59 11.35
CA SER A 290 -7.00 -1.86 10.80
C SER A 290 -8.51 -1.99 10.81
N TRP A 291 -8.99 -3.00 10.08
CA TRP A 291 -10.33 -3.53 10.17
C TRP A 291 -10.59 -4.15 11.54
N HIS A 292 -11.74 -3.86 12.13
CA HIS A 292 -12.32 -4.65 13.21
C HIS A 292 -13.21 -5.74 12.62
N SER A 293 -13.65 -6.69 13.45
CA SER A 293 -14.64 -7.69 13.04
C SER A 293 -15.91 -7.04 12.51
N TYR A 294 -16.54 -7.72 11.57
CA TYR A 294 -17.82 -7.33 11.02
C TYR A 294 -18.90 -7.27 12.10
N ASP A 295 -19.58 -6.13 12.16
CA ASP A 295 -20.80 -5.94 12.93
C ASP A 295 -21.77 -5.09 12.10
N ASN A 296 -22.96 -5.63 11.87
CA ASN A 296 -24.05 -4.99 11.13
C ASN A 296 -24.96 -4.11 12.02
N GLY A 297 -24.52 -3.80 13.24
CA GLY A 297 -25.26 -2.99 14.20
C GLY A 297 -26.20 -3.79 15.10
N GLU A 298 -26.07 -5.12 15.14
CA GLU A 298 -26.79 -5.97 16.11
C GLU A 298 -26.11 -5.96 17.49
N THR A 299 -24.81 -5.66 17.56
CA THR A 299 -24.08 -5.47 18.82
C THR A 299 -23.91 -3.97 19.14
N CYS A 300 -24.04 -3.58 20.41
CA CYS A 300 -23.71 -2.22 20.84
C CYS A 300 -22.20 -2.01 20.68
N ALA A 301 -21.78 -1.30 19.62
CA ALA A 301 -20.38 -0.94 19.41
C ALA A 301 -19.79 -0.26 20.65
N VAL A 302 -18.70 -0.82 21.18
CA VAL A 302 -17.89 -0.21 22.23
C VAL A 302 -16.93 0.78 21.56
N GLU A 303 -17.05 2.06 21.90
CA GLU A 303 -16.12 3.11 21.47
C GLU A 303 -14.68 2.76 21.88
N THR A 304 -13.75 2.69 20.93
CA THR A 304 -12.34 3.00 21.20
C THR A 304 -11.97 4.26 20.41
N GLY A 305 -12.18 5.41 21.06
CA GLY A 305 -11.88 6.71 20.49
C GLY A 305 -10.37 6.94 20.35
N GLY A 306 -9.94 7.37 19.16
CA GLY A 306 -8.74 8.18 18.94
C GLY A 306 -7.40 7.53 19.32
N MET A 307 -6.68 7.03 18.32
CA MET A 307 -5.54 6.09 18.44
C MET A 307 -6.02 4.72 18.99
N PRO A 308 -5.45 3.58 18.56
CA PRO A 308 -5.75 2.29 19.20
C PRO A 308 -5.28 2.21 20.67
N PHE A 309 -4.83 3.32 21.25
CA PHE A 309 -4.14 3.35 22.52
C PHE A 309 -4.73 4.47 23.35
N GLY A 310 -5.80 4.16 24.09
CA GLY A 310 -6.15 4.97 25.25
C GLY A 310 -4.97 5.01 26.20
N GLN A 311 -4.81 6.12 26.93
CA GLN A 311 -3.76 6.32 27.93
C GLN A 311 -3.73 5.21 29.01
N ASN A 312 -4.77 4.38 29.08
CA ASN A 312 -5.01 3.32 30.06
C ASN A 312 -5.23 1.92 29.45
N ASP A 313 -5.20 1.72 28.13
CA ASP A 313 -5.34 0.38 27.51
C ASP A 313 -4.02 -0.39 27.51
N PHE A 314 -2.93 0.31 27.82
CA PHE A 314 -1.84 -0.30 28.54
C PHE A 314 -2.19 -0.30 30.04
N GLU A 315 -2.70 -1.43 30.56
CA GLU A 315 -1.95 -1.98 31.69
C GLU A 315 -0.59 -2.42 31.11
N PHE A 316 0.33 -1.47 30.97
CA PHE A 316 1.57 -1.70 31.66
C PHE A 316 1.07 -1.98 33.08
N GLU A 317 1.05 -3.25 33.50
CA GLU A 317 1.69 -3.50 34.77
C GLU A 317 3.00 -2.74 34.62
N LEU A 318 3.02 -1.48 35.10
CA LEU A 318 4.23 -0.76 35.40
C LEU A 318 5.02 -1.84 36.07
N ALA A 319 6.06 -2.32 35.41
CA ALA A 319 6.91 -3.29 36.02
C ALA A 319 7.25 -2.64 37.39
N PRO A 320 6.84 -3.31 38.48
CA PRO A 320 6.27 -2.67 39.67
C PRO A 320 7.03 -1.41 40.04
N ALA A 321 6.34 -0.25 40.06
CA ALA A 321 6.88 1.10 40.31
C ALA A 321 8.34 1.07 40.82
N GLY A 322 9.28 0.97 39.88
CA GLY A 322 10.63 0.48 40.19
C GLY A 322 11.33 -0.25 39.05
N VAL A 323 10.63 -0.66 38.00
CA VAL A 323 11.24 -1.23 36.79
C VAL A 323 10.78 -0.38 35.59
N ALA A 324 11.69 0.45 35.08
CA ALA A 324 11.42 1.34 33.95
C ALA A 324 11.01 0.52 32.72
N ALA A 325 9.97 0.97 32.00
CA ALA A 325 9.77 0.61 30.60
C ALA A 325 11.11 0.80 29.88
N SER A 326 11.67 -0.27 29.35
CA SER A 326 13.03 -0.29 28.83
C SER A 326 13.12 0.69 27.66
N TYR A 327 14.11 1.57 27.73
CA TYR A 327 14.49 2.51 26.69
C TYR A 327 14.59 1.79 25.34
N TRP A 328 14.22 2.47 24.25
CA TRP A 328 14.22 1.98 22.86
C TRP A 328 15.48 1.21 22.41
N ASN A 329 16.59 1.31 23.16
CA ASN A 329 17.85 0.63 22.89
C ASN A 329 18.25 -0.45 23.93
N THR A 330 17.37 -0.86 24.84
CA THR A 330 17.72 -1.79 25.94
C THR A 330 16.79 -2.99 26.13
N GLY A 331 15.87 -3.28 25.20
CA GLY A 331 15.17 -4.57 25.23
C GLY A 331 13.73 -4.63 24.71
N GLN A 332 13.25 -3.60 24.02
CA GLN A 332 12.08 -3.73 23.13
C GLN A 332 12.41 -2.98 21.85
N SER A 333 12.75 -3.72 20.79
CA SER A 333 13.07 -3.14 19.48
C SER A 333 11.79 -3.07 18.65
N LEU A 334 11.49 -1.89 18.10
CA LEU A 334 10.44 -1.70 17.10
C LEU A 334 11.05 -1.69 15.70
N ALA A 335 10.53 -2.55 14.84
CA ALA A 335 10.77 -2.50 13.42
C ALA A 335 9.42 -2.40 12.71
N ILE A 336 9.37 -1.74 11.57
CA ILE A 336 8.15 -1.69 10.77
C ILE A 336 8.48 -2.38 9.45
N ALA A 337 7.65 -3.33 9.07
CA ALA A 337 7.77 -4.04 7.81
C ALA A 337 7.32 -3.13 6.67
N PRO A 338 7.80 -3.34 5.42
CA PRO A 338 7.43 -2.45 4.31
C PRO A 338 5.94 -2.43 3.93
N ASN A 339 5.14 -3.36 4.48
CA ASN A 339 3.68 -3.31 4.42
C ASN A 339 3.02 -2.49 5.55
N GLY A 340 3.79 -1.70 6.31
CA GLY A 340 3.30 -0.86 7.39
C GLY A 340 3.07 -1.57 8.73
N ARG A 341 3.32 -2.89 8.82
CA ARG A 341 3.05 -3.66 10.03
C ARG A 341 4.18 -3.51 11.06
N PRO A 342 3.88 -3.08 12.31
CA PRO A 342 4.88 -2.98 13.35
C PRO A 342 5.19 -4.35 13.95
N PHE A 343 6.49 -4.61 14.17
CA PHE A 343 7.00 -5.75 14.89
C PHE A 343 7.74 -5.25 16.14
N LEU A 344 7.44 -5.86 17.28
CA LEU A 344 8.03 -5.54 18.57
C LEU A 344 8.67 -6.78 19.16
N ILE A 345 9.87 -6.66 19.74
CA ILE A 345 10.35 -7.68 20.70
C ILE A 345 9.79 -7.34 22.08
N ALA A 346 9.09 -8.28 22.71
CA ALA A 346 8.65 -8.16 24.08
C ALA A 346 9.80 -8.37 25.07
N ALA A 347 9.59 -7.99 26.34
CA ALA A 347 10.66 -8.04 27.36
C ALA A 347 11.15 -9.47 27.68
N ASP A 348 10.37 -10.49 27.34
CA ASP A 348 10.72 -11.90 27.48
C ASP A 348 11.45 -12.47 26.26
N GLY A 349 11.73 -11.66 25.23
CA GLY A 349 12.40 -12.05 24.00
C GLY A 349 11.48 -12.69 22.94
N SER A 350 10.16 -12.70 23.17
CA SER A 350 9.17 -13.04 22.15
C SER A 350 9.00 -11.91 21.14
N ILE A 351 8.49 -12.23 19.94
CA ILE A 351 8.01 -11.20 19.01
C ILE A 351 6.52 -11.02 19.27
N MET A 352 6.08 -9.79 19.47
CA MET A 352 4.67 -9.45 19.53
C MET A 352 4.12 -9.54 18.12
N PHE A 353 3.30 -10.55 17.88
CA PHE A 353 2.48 -10.63 16.69
C PHE A 353 1.13 -10.02 16.98
N ARG A 354 0.59 -9.38 15.95
CA ARG A 354 -0.80 -9.00 15.98
C ARG A 354 -1.64 -10.24 15.70
N GLU A 355 -2.39 -10.66 16.69
CA GLU A 355 -3.51 -11.59 16.55
C GLU A 355 -4.78 -10.76 16.48
N ASN A 356 -5.71 -11.15 15.63
CA ASN A 356 -7.03 -10.56 15.61
C ASN A 356 -7.96 -11.62 16.19
N ASP A 357 -8.49 -11.35 17.38
CA ASP A 357 -9.59 -12.12 17.93
C ASP A 357 -10.91 -11.44 17.52
N GLU A 358 -12.01 -12.21 17.52
CA GLU A 358 -13.33 -11.84 16.99
C GLU A 358 -13.91 -10.50 17.52
N GLU A 359 -13.34 -9.88 18.55
CA GLU A 359 -13.74 -8.56 19.05
C GLU A 359 -12.59 -7.52 19.07
N GLU A 360 -11.32 -7.94 19.07
CA GLU A 360 -10.16 -7.05 19.29
C GLU A 360 -8.91 -7.51 18.54
N ALA A 361 -8.11 -6.55 18.05
CA ALA A 361 -6.74 -6.80 17.63
C ALA A 361 -5.85 -6.92 18.87
N THR A 362 -5.55 -8.15 19.28
CA THR A 362 -4.73 -8.45 20.45
C THR A 362 -3.27 -8.67 20.02
N MET A 363 -2.31 -8.05 20.69
CA MET A 363 -0.90 -8.36 20.44
C MET A 363 -0.53 -9.57 21.29
N ARG A 364 -0.27 -10.73 20.68
CA ARG A 364 0.22 -11.91 21.40
C ARG A 364 1.75 -11.98 21.32
N PRO A 365 2.45 -12.11 22.47
CA PRO A 365 3.85 -12.50 22.48
C PRO A 365 3.98 -13.93 21.94
N VAL A 366 4.64 -14.11 20.80
CA VAL A 366 5.00 -15.41 20.24
C VAL A 366 6.48 -15.67 20.56
N PRO A 367 6.79 -16.62 21.45
CA PRO A 367 8.16 -16.99 21.74
C PRO A 367 8.87 -17.39 20.45
N LEU A 368 10.08 -16.87 20.23
CA LEU A 368 10.87 -17.18 19.03
C LEU A 368 11.08 -18.70 18.85
N GLY A 369 11.20 -19.44 19.95
CA GLY A 369 11.31 -20.90 19.91
C GLY A 369 10.06 -21.62 19.39
N GLU A 370 8.87 -21.01 19.42
CA GLU A 370 7.67 -21.55 18.76
C GLU A 370 7.74 -21.41 17.23
N LEU A 371 8.52 -20.46 16.73
CA LEU A 371 8.77 -20.23 15.30
C LEU A 371 10.03 -20.95 14.80
N ASP A 372 10.61 -21.85 15.61
CA ASP A 372 11.94 -22.43 15.38
C ASP A 372 13.06 -21.38 15.22
N LEU A 373 12.87 -20.19 15.80
CA LEU A 373 13.80 -19.07 15.75
C LEU A 373 14.65 -18.98 17.03
N PRO A 374 15.92 -18.56 16.91
CA PRO A 374 16.80 -18.35 18.05
C PRO A 374 16.33 -17.13 18.89
N PRO A 375 16.69 -17.05 20.18
CA PRO A 375 16.39 -15.88 21.00
C PRO A 375 16.94 -14.61 20.37
N ALA A 376 16.25 -13.48 20.53
CA ALA A 376 16.69 -12.19 20.04
C ALA A 376 16.54 -11.12 21.13
N ASP A 377 17.45 -10.16 21.14
CA ASP A 377 17.44 -8.98 21.99
C ASP A 377 17.33 -7.68 21.18
N GLY A 378 17.25 -7.77 19.85
CA GLY A 378 16.93 -6.66 18.96
C GLY A 378 16.46 -7.10 17.58
N ILE A 379 15.71 -6.24 16.88
CA ILE A 379 15.20 -6.49 15.52
C ILE A 379 15.34 -5.26 14.62
N THR A 380 15.52 -5.50 13.32
CA THR A 380 15.33 -4.50 12.28
C THR A 380 14.88 -5.12 10.96
N PHE A 381 13.98 -4.45 10.23
CA PHE A 381 13.71 -4.79 8.83
C PHE A 381 14.77 -4.19 7.93
N CYS A 382 15.23 -4.97 6.95
CA CYS A 382 16.23 -4.56 5.97
C CYS A 382 15.67 -4.53 4.56
N SER A 383 14.55 -5.23 4.32
CA SER A 383 13.82 -5.26 3.06
C SER A 383 12.34 -5.56 3.27
N ASP A 384 11.59 -5.61 2.17
CA ASP A 384 10.19 -6.05 2.08
C ASP A 384 9.95 -7.42 2.71
N ARG A 385 10.97 -8.28 2.74
CA ARG A 385 10.84 -9.68 3.17
C ARG A 385 11.83 -10.14 4.22
N THR A 386 12.80 -9.31 4.61
CA THR A 386 13.90 -9.72 5.49
C THR A 386 13.88 -9.00 6.84
N LEU A 387 13.56 -9.76 7.89
CA LEU A 387 13.70 -9.35 9.29
C LEU A 387 15.06 -9.83 9.81
N VAL A 388 15.87 -8.94 10.38
CA VAL A 388 17.14 -9.29 11.01
C VAL A 388 16.99 -9.28 12.52
N LEU A 389 17.19 -10.43 13.13
CA LEU A 389 17.30 -10.60 14.56
C LEU A 389 18.74 -10.36 15.00
N ARG A 390 18.89 -9.67 16.13
CA ARG A 390 20.13 -9.56 16.88
C ARG A 390 20.05 -10.41 18.12
N HIS A 391 21.12 -11.13 18.41
CA HIS A 391 21.31 -11.82 19.68
C HIS A 391 22.77 -11.73 20.12
N ASN A 392 23.06 -10.92 21.13
CA ASN A 392 24.42 -10.68 21.61
C ASN A 392 25.35 -10.19 20.47
N ASP A 393 26.27 -11.03 20.00
CA ASP A 393 27.21 -10.79 18.90
C ASP A 393 26.76 -11.41 17.56
N ARG A 394 25.58 -12.02 17.49
CA ARG A 394 25.05 -12.67 16.29
C ARG A 394 23.93 -11.87 15.63
N LEU A 395 23.92 -11.90 14.31
CA LEU A 395 22.87 -11.39 13.44
C LEU A 395 22.28 -12.56 12.65
N ILE A 396 20.97 -12.65 12.60
CA ILE A 396 20.24 -13.78 12.03
C ILE A 396 19.11 -13.20 11.18
N ALA A 397 19.25 -13.30 9.86
CA ALA A 397 18.26 -12.81 8.93
C ALA A 397 17.24 -13.88 8.60
N ILE A 398 15.97 -13.50 8.64
CA ILE A 398 14.84 -14.39 8.43
C ILE A 398 14.02 -13.82 7.28
N THR A 399 13.63 -14.71 6.37
CA THR A 399 12.77 -14.40 5.22
C THR A 399 11.43 -15.10 5.33
N GLY A 400 10.41 -14.63 4.60
CA GLY A 400 9.06 -15.21 4.65
C GLY A 400 8.22 -14.74 5.83
N MET A 401 8.53 -13.56 6.39
CA MET A 401 7.73 -12.94 7.46
C MET A 401 6.36 -12.41 6.94
N ASP A 402 6.16 -12.35 5.63
CA ASP A 402 4.90 -12.03 4.96
C ASP A 402 3.90 -13.22 4.93
N SER A 403 4.37 -14.45 5.20
CA SER A 403 3.56 -15.67 5.21
C SER A 403 3.11 -16.14 6.60
N VAL A 404 3.27 -15.34 7.66
CA VAL A 404 2.76 -15.70 8.99
C VAL A 404 1.24 -15.55 9.00
N THR A 405 0.55 -16.59 8.51
CA THR A 405 -0.91 -16.72 8.56
C THR A 405 -1.33 -17.29 9.91
N ALA A 406 -2.56 -16.99 10.35
CA ALA A 406 -3.16 -17.55 11.58
C ALA A 406 -3.64 -19.01 11.43
N ASP A 407 -3.26 -19.69 10.34
CA ASP A 407 -3.65 -21.07 10.02
C ASP A 407 -2.56 -22.05 10.49
N PRO A 408 -2.83 -22.85 11.55
CA PRO A 408 -1.88 -23.83 12.06
C PRO A 408 -1.60 -25.01 11.09
N ASP A 409 -2.35 -25.14 9.99
CA ASP A 409 -2.12 -26.14 8.94
C ASP A 409 -1.41 -25.56 7.69
N ALA A 410 -1.05 -24.27 7.68
CA ALA A 410 -0.25 -23.63 6.62
C ALA A 410 1.27 -23.93 6.69
N ASP A 411 1.65 -24.91 7.51
CA ASP A 411 2.98 -25.51 7.59
C ASP A 411 3.41 -26.08 6.24
N HIS A 412 3.99 -25.26 5.36
CA HIS A 412 5.02 -25.72 4.41
C HIS A 412 6.09 -24.66 4.08
N ASN A 413 6.12 -23.49 4.72
CA ASN A 413 7.29 -22.62 4.73
C ASN A 413 7.32 -21.76 6.01
N PRO A 414 7.80 -22.30 7.15
CA PRO A 414 8.12 -21.47 8.30
C PRO A 414 9.14 -20.38 7.90
N PRO A 415 9.18 -19.23 8.60
CA PRO A 415 10.18 -18.20 8.36
C PRO A 415 11.57 -18.82 8.34
N ALA A 416 12.27 -18.73 7.20
CA ALA A 416 13.53 -19.43 7.00
C ALA A 416 14.69 -18.51 7.34
N VAL A 417 15.68 -19.03 8.08
CA VAL A 417 16.97 -18.35 8.26
C VAL A 417 17.65 -18.26 6.91
N ALA A 418 17.71 -17.05 6.35
CA ALA A 418 18.34 -16.78 5.06
C ALA A 418 19.87 -16.74 5.19
N TRP A 419 20.36 -16.05 6.22
CA TRP A 419 21.79 -15.95 6.50
C TRP A 419 22.05 -15.62 7.97
N GLU A 420 23.27 -15.89 8.41
CA GLU A 420 23.76 -15.54 9.74
C GLU A 420 25.14 -14.91 9.66
N ALA A 421 25.40 -13.95 10.54
CA ALA A 421 26.72 -13.35 10.71
C ALA A 421 27.07 -13.22 12.19
N GLN A 422 28.36 -13.32 12.51
CA GLN A 422 28.88 -13.08 13.85
C GLN A 422 29.78 -11.86 13.83
N ALA A 423 29.40 -10.83 14.60
CA ALA A 423 30.20 -9.64 14.78
C ALA A 423 31.40 -9.93 15.72
N PRO A 424 32.51 -9.22 15.57
CA PRO A 424 33.68 -9.37 16.43
C PRO A 424 33.50 -8.75 17.84
N PHE A 425 32.28 -8.29 18.17
CA PHE A 425 31.92 -7.64 19.41
C PHE A 425 30.44 -7.88 19.73
N GLN A 426 30.06 -7.65 21.00
CA GLN A 426 28.66 -7.60 21.41
C GLN A 426 27.95 -6.44 20.70
N ILE A 427 26.87 -6.73 19.98
CA ILE A 427 26.19 -5.73 19.16
C ILE A 427 25.28 -4.89 20.06
N GLY A 428 25.52 -3.58 20.09
CA GLY A 428 24.71 -2.61 20.82
C GLY A 428 23.44 -2.20 20.07
N GLN A 429 23.53 -1.95 18.76
CA GLN A 429 22.39 -1.58 17.91
C GLN A 429 22.61 -2.08 16.49
N VAL A 430 21.53 -2.38 15.78
CA VAL A 430 21.56 -2.76 14.36
C VAL A 430 20.59 -1.87 13.58
N ILE A 431 21.01 -1.39 12.42
CA ILE A 431 20.17 -0.63 11.48
C ILE A 431 20.38 -1.19 10.06
N PRO A 432 19.39 -1.05 9.16
CA PRO A 432 19.58 -1.45 7.77
C PRO A 432 20.49 -0.44 7.06
N SER A 433 21.34 -0.93 6.16
CA SER A 433 22.12 -0.09 5.28
C SER A 433 21.27 0.35 4.08
N ARG A 434 21.37 1.62 3.72
CA ARG A 434 20.67 2.26 2.58
C ARG A 434 21.60 2.51 1.39
N ARG A 435 22.81 1.97 1.43
CA ARG A 435 23.74 2.04 0.31
C ARG A 435 23.18 1.31 -0.90
N GLU A 436 23.53 1.81 -2.08
CA GLU A 436 23.17 1.19 -3.36
C GLU A 436 23.48 -0.30 -3.34
N ARG A 437 22.48 -1.02 -3.84
CA ARG A 437 22.43 -2.47 -3.92
C ARG A 437 23.48 -2.95 -4.90
N THR A 438 24.36 -3.85 -4.46
CA THR A 438 25.37 -4.45 -5.34
C THR A 438 24.93 -5.78 -5.95
N SER A 439 23.83 -6.37 -5.49
CA SER A 439 23.36 -7.70 -5.89
C SER A 439 22.01 -7.68 -6.60
N GLU A 440 21.85 -8.52 -7.64
CA GLU A 440 20.58 -8.71 -8.36
C GLU A 440 19.49 -9.40 -7.51
N ASP A 441 19.82 -9.92 -6.32
CA ASP A 441 18.91 -10.65 -5.43
C ASP A 441 18.26 -9.73 -4.37
N ASP A 442 16.93 -9.59 -4.40
CA ASP A 442 16.13 -8.73 -3.50
C ASP A 442 16.16 -9.21 -2.03
N SER A 443 16.65 -10.42 -1.78
CA SER A 443 16.71 -11.00 -0.43
C SER A 443 17.98 -10.64 0.34
N VAL A 444 18.94 -9.95 -0.29
CA VAL A 444 20.28 -9.76 0.25
C VAL A 444 20.55 -8.30 0.58
N HIS A 445 20.27 -7.93 1.83
CA HIS A 445 20.45 -6.56 2.33
C HIS A 445 21.61 -6.44 3.30
N THR A 446 22.32 -5.32 3.19
CA THR A 446 23.42 -4.98 4.09
C THR A 446 22.87 -4.39 5.39
N VAL A 447 23.47 -4.75 6.52
CA VAL A 447 23.16 -4.19 7.84
C VAL A 447 24.40 -3.60 8.49
N LEU A 448 24.17 -2.60 9.34
CA LEU A 448 25.20 -1.95 10.13
C LEU A 448 24.96 -2.28 11.60
N ALA A 449 25.88 -3.03 12.20
CA ALA A 449 25.90 -3.36 13.62
C ALA A 449 26.91 -2.49 14.37
N PHE A 450 26.45 -1.80 15.41
CA PHE A 450 27.25 -0.87 16.20
C PHE A 450 27.70 -1.53 17.49
N SER A 451 28.96 -1.30 17.88
CA SER A 451 29.44 -1.70 19.20
C SER A 451 28.74 -0.89 20.31
N PRO A 452 28.68 -1.37 21.57
CA PRO A 452 27.90 -0.73 22.63
C PRO A 452 28.47 0.64 23.05
N ASN A 453 29.72 0.92 22.69
CA ASN A 453 30.36 2.22 22.89
C ASN A 453 30.27 3.14 21.67
N LEU A 454 29.58 2.72 20.59
CA LEU A 454 29.42 3.45 19.33
C LEU A 454 30.73 3.81 18.62
N ARG A 455 31.80 3.03 18.87
CA ARG A 455 33.13 3.29 18.28
C ARG A 455 33.52 2.35 17.15
N VAL A 456 32.77 1.27 16.94
CA VAL A 456 33.03 0.30 15.88
C VAL A 456 31.71 -0.01 15.18
N ILE A 457 31.76 -0.07 13.84
CA ILE A 457 30.66 -0.50 12.98
C ILE A 457 31.10 -1.78 12.29
N PHE A 458 30.27 -2.81 12.36
CA PHE A 458 30.39 -4.06 11.59
C PHE A 458 29.32 -4.03 10.51
N GLU A 459 29.74 -3.97 9.26
CA GLU A 459 28.88 -4.00 8.08
C GLU A 459 28.92 -5.41 7.49
N THR A 460 27.76 -6.00 7.29
CA THR A 460 27.64 -7.37 6.76
C THR A 460 26.36 -7.50 5.94
N SER A 461 26.33 -8.44 5.01
CA SER A 461 25.13 -8.81 4.27
C SER A 461 24.98 -10.34 4.22
N GLY A 462 23.89 -10.81 3.62
CA GLY A 462 23.71 -12.21 3.24
C GLY A 462 24.42 -12.62 1.96
N ASP A 463 25.16 -11.71 1.32
CA ASP A 463 25.81 -11.96 0.04
C ASP A 463 27.12 -12.71 0.28
N PRO A 464 27.28 -13.95 -0.19
CA PRO A 464 28.55 -14.67 -0.04
C PRO A 464 29.71 -14.02 -0.80
N GLU A 465 29.44 -13.12 -1.76
CA GLU A 465 30.46 -12.41 -2.53
C GLU A 465 30.93 -11.10 -1.85
N VAL A 466 30.19 -10.59 -0.87
CA VAL A 466 30.52 -9.37 -0.14
C VAL A 466 31.16 -9.71 1.21
N GLU A 467 32.46 -9.43 1.36
CA GLU A 467 33.14 -9.62 2.64
C GLU A 467 32.66 -8.60 3.70
N PRO A 468 32.41 -9.04 4.95
CA PRO A 468 32.07 -8.13 6.03
C PRO A 468 33.16 -7.09 6.30
N LEU A 469 32.76 -5.84 6.55
CA LEU A 469 33.65 -4.72 6.78
C LEU A 469 33.58 -4.24 8.23
N ILE A 470 34.74 -3.87 8.80
CA ILE A 470 34.82 -3.23 10.11
C ILE A 470 35.28 -1.77 9.91
N ARG A 471 34.48 -0.82 10.40
CA ARG A 471 34.82 0.62 10.41
C ARG A 471 34.98 1.14 11.83
N SER A 472 35.93 2.04 12.03
CA SER A 472 36.05 2.81 13.27
C SER A 472 35.23 4.10 13.18
N VAL A 473 34.46 4.41 14.21
CA VAL A 473 33.79 5.72 14.34
C VAL A 473 34.78 6.72 14.93
N PRO A 474 35.01 7.88 14.30
CA PRO A 474 35.96 8.89 14.77
C PRO A 474 35.67 9.34 16.20
N ALA A 475 36.72 9.53 17.01
CA ALA A 475 36.60 10.08 18.36
C ALA A 475 36.07 11.53 18.37
N SER A 476 36.16 12.23 17.23
CA SER A 476 35.59 13.57 17.02
C SER A 476 34.06 13.58 17.01
N LEU A 477 33.40 12.44 16.78
CA LEU A 477 31.95 12.33 16.88
C LEU A 477 31.53 12.50 18.36
N PRO A 478 30.78 13.57 18.69
CA PRO A 478 30.56 14.02 20.07
C PRO A 478 29.43 13.24 20.75
N LEU A 479 29.59 11.92 20.84
CA LEU A 479 28.65 11.03 21.51
C LEU A 479 29.12 10.72 22.93
N ASP A 480 28.19 10.77 23.88
CA ASP A 480 28.38 10.21 25.20
C ASP A 480 28.12 8.68 25.17
N PRO A 481 29.16 7.83 25.32
CA PRO A 481 28.99 6.39 25.28
C PRO A 481 28.21 5.84 26.48
N GLU A 482 28.11 6.57 27.60
CA GLU A 482 27.27 6.15 28.73
C GLU A 482 25.78 6.29 28.41
N ARG A 483 25.44 7.12 27.43
CA ARG A 483 24.08 7.36 26.93
C ARG A 483 23.73 6.54 25.69
N PHE A 484 24.40 5.40 25.50
CA PHE A 484 24.11 4.46 24.42
C PHE A 484 22.60 4.10 24.35
N ALA A 485 22.00 3.84 25.51
CA ALA A 485 20.57 3.51 25.61
C ALA A 485 19.61 4.63 25.16
N GLN A 486 20.12 5.87 25.05
CA GLN A 486 19.37 7.05 24.59
C GLN A 486 19.84 7.55 23.22
N THR A 487 20.61 6.76 22.47
CA THR A 487 21.19 7.18 21.19
C THR A 487 20.43 6.57 20.02
N ILE A 488 19.72 7.39 19.27
CA ILE A 488 19.03 6.99 18.04
C ILE A 488 20.03 7.07 16.88
N ILE A 489 20.08 6.03 16.04
CA ILE A 489 20.95 5.94 14.88
C ILE A 489 20.09 5.66 13.65
N VAL A 490 20.28 6.46 12.60
CA VAL A 490 19.55 6.33 11.33
C VAL A 490 20.51 6.63 10.19
N GLU A 491 20.50 5.81 9.14
CA GLU A 491 21.23 6.12 7.91
C GLU A 491 20.26 6.73 6.88
N ASP A 492 20.67 7.80 6.20
CA ASP A 492 19.90 8.42 5.11
C ASP A 492 20.15 7.75 3.75
N GLY A 493 19.43 8.17 2.70
CA GLY A 493 19.59 7.62 1.34
C GLY A 493 20.97 7.87 0.73
N ALA A 494 21.71 8.88 1.23
CA ALA A 494 23.09 9.12 0.84
C ALA A 494 24.09 8.23 1.60
N GLY A 495 23.66 7.33 2.48
CA GLY A 495 24.56 6.50 3.28
C GLY A 495 25.29 7.27 4.39
N THR A 496 24.76 8.43 4.78
CA THR A 496 25.25 9.20 5.92
C THR A 496 24.56 8.70 7.18
N ILE A 497 25.36 8.41 8.21
CA ILE A 497 24.85 7.89 9.48
C ILE A 497 24.63 9.04 10.44
N TRP A 498 23.38 9.24 10.86
CA TRP A 498 22.94 10.26 11.79
C TRP A 498 22.78 9.68 13.19
N PHE A 499 23.19 10.46 14.19
CA PHE A 499 23.14 10.14 15.61
C PHE A 499 22.42 11.25 16.36
N ALA A 500 21.44 10.88 17.18
CA ALA A 500 20.72 11.80 18.05
C ALA A 500 20.64 11.22 19.48
N GLN A 501 21.09 11.97 20.49
CA GLN A 501 20.96 11.54 21.89
C GLN A 501 19.77 12.22 22.56
N GLU A 502 18.89 11.43 23.19
CA GLU A 502 17.66 11.93 23.82
C GLU A 502 17.94 13.02 24.87
N GLY A 503 17.27 14.16 24.79
CA GLY A 503 17.50 15.30 25.66
C GLY A 503 18.47 16.34 25.09
N ASP A 504 19.24 15.98 24.06
CA ASP A 504 20.08 16.94 23.34
C ASP A 504 19.22 17.81 22.41
N ARG A 505 19.84 18.87 21.91
CA ARG A 505 19.31 19.72 20.83
C ARG A 505 20.09 19.54 19.53
N ARG A 506 21.09 18.66 19.54
CA ARG A 506 22.04 18.49 18.45
C ARG A 506 21.95 17.07 17.92
N ILE A 507 22.12 16.96 16.61
CA ILE A 507 22.35 15.71 15.91
C ILE A 507 23.73 15.76 15.29
N SER A 508 24.40 14.63 15.24
CA SER A 508 25.71 14.51 14.58
C SER A 508 25.63 13.49 13.47
N SER A 509 26.35 13.72 12.38
CA SER A 509 26.44 12.80 11.25
C SER A 509 27.87 12.32 11.03
N LEU A 510 27.97 11.14 10.44
CA LEU A 510 29.19 10.55 9.90
C LEU A 510 28.90 10.19 8.44
N ASP A 511 29.52 10.89 7.50
CA ASP A 511 29.36 10.61 6.07
C ASP A 511 30.26 9.46 5.58
N ARG A 512 30.20 9.17 4.29
CA ARG A 512 30.92 8.05 3.66
C ARG A 512 32.44 8.24 3.70
N GLU A 513 32.90 9.47 3.67
CA GLU A 513 34.32 9.85 3.75
C GLU A 513 34.84 9.81 5.19
N GLY A 514 33.95 9.60 6.18
CA GLY A 514 34.26 9.57 7.60
C GLY A 514 34.38 10.96 8.22
N GLN A 515 33.87 11.98 7.53
CA GLN A 515 33.80 13.34 8.05
C GLN A 515 32.61 13.45 9.02
N VAL A 516 32.86 14.17 10.11
CA VAL A 516 31.87 14.40 11.17
C VAL A 516 31.28 15.80 11.02
N SER A 517 29.96 15.89 11.06
CA SER A 517 29.23 17.15 11.14
C SER A 517 28.27 17.14 12.34
N THR A 518 28.01 18.30 12.92
CA THR A 518 27.04 18.44 14.02
C THR A 518 26.14 19.63 13.74
N ILE A 519 24.84 19.43 13.87
CA ILE A 519 23.81 20.43 13.60
C ILE A 519 22.99 20.62 14.87
N GLU A 520 22.72 21.88 15.22
CA GLU A 520 21.79 22.20 16.30
C GLU A 520 20.40 22.45 15.72
N LEU A 521 19.43 21.71 16.21
CA LEU A 521 18.03 21.79 15.81
C LEU A 521 17.29 22.84 16.66
N PRO A 522 16.32 23.58 16.09
CA PRO A 522 15.51 24.55 16.82
C PRO A 522 14.39 23.89 17.65
N VAL A 523 14.74 22.83 18.40
CA VAL A 523 13.84 22.05 19.27
C VAL A 523 14.14 22.32 20.74
N GLN A 524 13.24 21.98 21.67
CA GLN A 524 13.56 22.06 23.10
C GLN A 524 14.45 20.91 23.54
N LYS A 525 14.03 19.70 23.20
CA LYS A 525 14.78 18.45 23.42
C LYS A 525 14.37 17.43 22.37
N ILE A 526 15.33 16.66 21.88
CA ILE A 526 15.06 15.52 21.02
C ILE A 526 14.52 14.39 21.91
N THR A 527 13.32 13.90 21.63
CA THR A 527 12.76 12.68 22.26
C THR A 527 12.58 11.54 21.27
N GLY A 528 12.81 11.79 19.98
CA GLY A 528 12.63 10.84 18.89
C GLY A 528 13.23 11.44 17.62
N PHE A 529 13.75 10.60 16.75
CA PHE A 529 14.42 11.03 15.54
C PHE A 529 14.31 9.94 14.49
N ASP A 530 13.88 10.30 13.29
CA ASP A 530 13.93 9.43 12.12
C ASP A 530 14.11 10.27 10.85
N ILE A 531 14.25 9.61 9.72
CA ILE A 531 14.36 10.24 8.40
C ILE A 531 13.29 9.61 7.51
N ASP A 532 12.68 10.37 6.60
CA ASP A 532 11.76 9.84 5.59
C ASP A 532 12.44 9.55 4.24
N ASP A 533 11.67 9.07 3.26
CA ASP A 533 12.17 8.74 1.92
C ASP A 533 12.65 9.96 1.13
N LEU A 534 12.28 11.16 1.55
CA LEU A 534 12.74 12.43 0.95
C LEU A 534 13.99 12.98 1.65
N ASN A 535 14.63 12.17 2.51
CA ASN A 535 15.77 12.55 3.35
C ASN A 535 15.47 13.74 4.28
N GLN A 536 14.20 13.93 4.65
CA GLN A 536 13.83 14.95 5.61
C GLN A 536 14.03 14.42 7.03
N LEU A 537 14.58 15.26 7.90
CA LEU A 537 14.83 14.95 9.29
C LEU A 537 13.56 15.14 10.10
N LEU A 538 13.01 14.04 10.60
CA LEU A 538 11.84 14.04 11.45
C LEU A 538 12.28 13.96 12.91
N VAL A 539 11.80 14.88 13.74
CA VAL A 539 12.24 15.03 15.13
C VAL A 539 11.03 15.15 16.03
N ALA A 540 10.97 14.33 17.08
CA ALA A 540 9.97 14.50 18.13
C ALA A 540 10.47 15.54 19.13
N ASP A 541 9.67 16.59 19.31
CA ASP A 541 9.88 17.68 20.25
C ASP A 541 8.57 17.93 21.00
N GLN A 542 8.61 17.90 22.32
CA GLN A 542 7.43 18.06 23.18
C GLN A 542 6.26 17.10 22.82
N GLY A 543 6.57 15.88 22.35
CA GLY A 543 5.58 14.89 21.96
C GLY A 543 4.93 15.15 20.60
N ARG A 544 5.50 16.03 19.77
CA ARG A 544 5.05 16.27 18.39
C ARG A 544 6.19 16.11 17.40
N VAL A 545 5.88 15.58 16.22
CA VAL A 545 6.84 15.48 15.12
C VAL A 545 6.99 16.83 14.42
N ARG A 546 8.24 17.21 14.18
CA ARG A 546 8.66 18.38 13.40
C ARG A 546 9.58 17.90 12.28
N CYS A 547 9.57 18.59 11.15
CA CYS A 547 10.34 18.20 9.97
C CYS A 547 11.38 19.27 9.63
N PHE A 548 12.59 18.84 9.28
CA PHE A 548 13.66 19.71 8.82
C PHE A 548 14.33 19.19 7.55
N GLY A 549 14.55 20.08 6.58
CA GLY A 549 15.37 19.80 5.41
C GLY A 549 16.80 20.35 5.55
N LEU A 550 17.75 19.71 4.88
CA LEU A 550 19.12 20.21 4.75
C LEU A 550 19.30 20.83 3.37
N GLY A 551 19.37 22.16 3.30
CA GLY A 551 19.62 22.89 2.06
C GLY A 551 21.03 23.46 1.98
N ALA A 552 21.40 24.03 0.82
CA ALA A 552 22.70 24.67 0.61
C ALA A 552 23.01 25.84 1.57
N ARG A 553 21.98 26.39 2.25
CA ARG A 553 22.10 27.45 3.26
C ARG A 553 22.01 26.96 4.70
N GLY A 554 21.94 25.65 4.92
CA GLY A 554 21.80 25.02 6.23
C GLY A 554 20.43 24.38 6.47
N LEU A 555 20.10 24.21 7.75
CA LEU A 555 18.87 23.59 8.23
C LEU A 555 17.66 24.52 8.01
N ASP A 556 16.58 23.98 7.43
CA ASP A 556 15.32 24.68 7.22
C ASP A 556 14.16 23.87 7.80
N GLU A 557 13.29 24.51 8.58
CA GLU A 557 12.09 23.84 9.12
C GLU A 557 11.02 23.78 8.04
N ARG A 558 10.40 22.61 7.88
CA ARG A 558 9.42 22.35 6.84
C ARG A 558 8.05 22.13 7.45
N GLY A 559 7.02 22.65 6.79
CA GLY A 559 5.64 22.48 7.20
C GLY A 559 5.04 21.15 6.70
N PRO A 560 3.73 20.95 6.94
CA PRO A 560 3.00 19.75 6.52
C PRO A 560 3.04 19.47 5.01
N GLU A 561 3.33 20.48 4.19
CA GLU A 561 3.53 20.33 2.74
C GLU A 561 4.74 19.45 2.38
N ALA A 562 5.72 19.32 3.28
CA ALA A 562 6.93 18.55 3.03
C ALA A 562 6.82 17.12 3.56
N SER A 563 6.10 16.90 4.66
CA SER A 563 5.89 15.58 5.25
C SER A 563 4.55 15.50 5.99
N PRO A 564 3.73 14.45 5.74
CA PRO A 564 2.43 14.29 6.40
C PRO A 564 2.55 14.01 7.91
N PHE A 565 3.76 13.70 8.38
CA PHE A 565 4.04 13.44 9.79
C PHE A 565 4.14 14.72 10.63
N VAL A 566 4.28 15.90 10.02
CA VAL A 566 4.41 17.15 10.77
C VAL A 566 3.18 17.41 11.64
N GLY A 567 3.43 17.65 12.93
CA GLY A 567 2.39 17.95 13.93
C GLY A 567 1.76 16.72 14.60
N GLN A 568 2.04 15.51 14.09
CA GLN A 568 1.55 14.26 14.67
C GLN A 568 2.03 14.09 16.12
N LEU A 569 1.14 13.60 16.98
CA LEU A 569 1.46 13.32 18.37
C LEU A 569 2.21 11.99 18.47
N VAL A 570 3.32 11.99 19.20
CA VAL A 570 4.18 10.81 19.40
C VAL A 570 4.62 10.70 20.85
N GLY A 571 4.85 9.47 21.31
CA GLY A 571 5.29 9.17 22.67
C GLY A 571 6.77 9.45 22.89
N MET A 572 7.49 8.51 23.51
CA MET A 572 8.93 8.60 23.76
C MET A 572 9.80 8.36 22.50
N GLY A 573 9.20 8.37 21.30
CA GLY A 573 9.86 8.02 20.05
C GLY A 573 8.83 7.68 18.97
N PHE A 574 9.29 7.60 17.72
CA PHE A 574 8.52 7.11 16.58
C PHE A 574 9.49 6.50 15.56
N LYS A 575 8.94 5.72 14.62
CA LYS A 575 9.67 5.16 13.49
C LYS A 575 8.84 5.38 12.23
N VAL A 576 9.50 5.71 11.14
CA VAL A 576 8.86 5.96 9.84
C VAL A 576 9.27 4.87 8.88
N ASP A 577 8.27 4.27 8.25
CA ASP A 577 8.51 3.38 7.13
C ASP A 577 9.17 4.14 6.01
N ARG A 578 10.23 3.54 5.50
CA ARG A 578 10.98 4.07 4.38
C ARG A 578 11.06 3.02 3.32
N SER A 579 10.49 3.30 2.14
CA SER A 579 10.53 2.38 1.02
C SER A 579 11.98 2.01 0.72
N SER A 580 12.28 0.71 0.67
CA SER A 580 13.58 0.18 0.24
C SER A 580 13.52 -0.36 -1.18
N SER A 581 12.37 -0.29 -1.83
CA SER A 581 12.24 -0.64 -3.24
C SER A 581 12.08 0.63 -4.06
N ASN A 582 12.82 0.67 -5.16
CA ASN A 582 12.53 1.52 -6.31
C ASN A 582 11.34 0.97 -7.11
N TYR A 583 10.52 0.08 -6.52
CA TYR A 583 9.39 -0.54 -7.19
C TYR A 583 8.33 0.52 -7.46
N ASP A 584 8.46 1.19 -8.59
CA ASP A 584 7.37 1.92 -9.20
C ASP A 584 6.50 0.92 -9.96
N PRO A 585 5.24 0.71 -9.55
CA PRO A 585 4.30 -0.14 -10.29
C PRO A 585 4.18 0.29 -11.76
N LYS A 586 4.32 1.58 -12.08
CA LYS A 586 4.27 2.09 -13.45
C LYS A 586 5.43 1.59 -14.30
N GLN A 587 6.62 1.42 -13.71
CA GLN A 587 7.84 1.00 -14.43
C GLN A 587 8.07 -0.52 -14.38
N HIS A 588 7.62 -1.18 -13.31
CA HIS A 588 7.92 -2.59 -13.04
C HIS A 588 6.72 -3.53 -13.24
N SER A 589 5.59 -3.03 -13.77
CA SER A 589 4.37 -3.83 -13.90
C SER A 589 4.35 -4.90 -14.99
N GLU A 590 5.22 -4.94 -16.02
CA GLU A 590 5.41 -6.15 -16.86
C GLU A 590 6.52 -6.17 -17.95
N GLU A 591 6.89 -7.40 -18.32
CA GLU A 591 7.62 -7.93 -19.51
C GLU A 591 9.05 -7.45 -19.89
N GLN A 592 9.54 -6.31 -19.42
CA GLN A 592 10.89 -5.84 -19.81
C GLN A 592 12.02 -6.06 -18.77
N GLY A 593 11.72 -6.65 -17.61
CA GLY A 593 12.73 -6.97 -16.60
C GLY A 593 13.26 -5.75 -15.84
N TRP A 594 14.08 -6.02 -14.82
CA TRP A 594 14.81 -5.00 -14.08
C TRP A 594 15.68 -4.19 -15.04
N PHE A 595 15.68 -2.86 -14.92
CA PHE A 595 16.61 -1.99 -15.62
C PHE A 595 17.43 -1.22 -14.60
N ASP A 596 18.70 -0.99 -14.89
CA ASP A 596 19.47 0.01 -14.17
C ASP A 596 18.80 1.37 -14.41
N SER A 597 18.44 2.07 -13.32
CA SER A 597 18.06 3.47 -13.43
C SER A 597 19.23 4.20 -14.10
N PRO A 598 19.04 4.90 -15.22
CA PRO A 598 20.08 5.79 -15.70
C PRO A 598 20.40 6.75 -14.57
N ASP A 599 21.69 6.93 -14.27
CA ASP A 599 22.17 7.89 -13.31
C ASP A 599 21.44 9.22 -13.53
N ALA A 600 21.00 9.85 -12.43
CA ALA A 600 20.27 11.10 -12.46
C ALA A 600 21.09 12.21 -13.15
N GLU A 601 20.86 12.41 -14.45
CA GLU A 601 20.99 13.73 -15.04
C GLU A 601 19.60 14.38 -15.03
N GLU A 602 19.58 15.63 -14.56
CA GLU A 602 18.40 16.46 -14.37
C GLU A 602 17.57 16.59 -15.67
N ASP A 603 16.50 15.81 -15.83
CA ASP A 603 15.46 16.12 -16.81
C ASP A 603 14.39 16.98 -16.13
N ALA A 604 14.45 18.29 -16.36
CA ALA A 604 13.35 19.19 -16.08
C ALA A 604 12.11 18.76 -16.90
N PRO A 605 10.89 18.83 -16.35
CA PRO A 605 9.70 18.49 -17.13
C PRO A 605 9.54 19.49 -18.28
N CYS A 606 9.58 18.97 -19.51
CA CYS A 606 9.14 19.64 -20.72
C CYS A 606 7.74 19.16 -21.10
N PRO A 607 6.69 19.91 -20.78
CA PRO A 607 5.33 19.56 -21.18
C PRO A 607 5.17 19.41 -22.70
N GLU A 608 6.00 20.09 -23.49
CA GLU A 608 5.90 20.13 -24.96
C GLU A 608 6.57 18.94 -25.68
N ASP A 609 7.32 18.09 -24.96
CA ASP A 609 7.87 16.82 -25.46
C ASP A 609 6.84 15.71 -25.24
N LEU A 610 5.95 15.56 -26.20
CA LEU A 610 4.78 14.68 -26.10
C LEU A 610 5.12 13.21 -26.35
N ASN A 611 6.21 12.94 -27.06
CA ASN A 611 6.66 11.58 -27.33
C ASN A 611 7.77 11.11 -26.36
N GLY A 612 8.31 12.01 -25.52
CA GLY A 612 9.31 11.73 -24.50
C GLY A 612 10.69 11.39 -25.07
N ASP A 613 11.01 11.90 -26.27
CA ASP A 613 12.28 11.61 -26.95
C ASP A 613 13.41 12.60 -26.61
N GLY A 614 13.15 13.56 -25.71
CA GLY A 614 14.05 14.60 -25.24
C GLY A 614 14.14 15.80 -26.21
N GLN A 615 13.35 15.84 -27.27
CA GLN A 615 13.35 16.91 -28.27
C GLN A 615 11.95 17.29 -28.74
N VAL A 616 11.55 18.54 -28.49
CA VAL A 616 10.33 19.11 -29.07
C VAL A 616 10.52 19.34 -30.57
N ASN A 617 9.95 18.46 -31.39
CA ASN A 617 10.18 18.41 -32.82
C ASN A 617 8.92 18.07 -33.65
N GLY A 618 9.13 17.64 -34.90
CA GLY A 618 8.03 17.27 -35.80
C GLY A 618 7.20 16.08 -35.32
N GLY A 619 7.76 15.23 -34.45
CA GLY A 619 7.05 14.13 -33.77
C GLY A 619 5.94 14.66 -32.86
N ASP A 620 6.26 15.61 -31.98
CA ASP A 620 5.31 16.20 -31.03
C ASP A 620 4.25 17.05 -31.72
N LEU A 621 4.66 17.78 -32.77
CA LEU A 621 3.73 18.51 -33.61
C LEU A 621 2.71 17.58 -34.30
N ALA A 622 3.14 16.39 -34.73
CA ALA A 622 2.23 15.42 -35.31
C ALA A 622 1.21 14.91 -34.28
N LEU A 623 1.60 14.79 -33.01
CA LEU A 623 0.72 14.40 -31.91
C LEU A 623 -0.36 15.47 -31.64
N ILE A 624 0.01 16.76 -31.57
CA ILE A 624 -0.99 17.85 -31.44
C ILE A 624 -1.95 17.89 -32.64
N LEU A 625 -1.42 17.77 -33.87
CA LEU A 625 -2.26 17.78 -35.06
C LEU A 625 -3.19 16.56 -35.15
N SER A 626 -2.78 15.42 -34.55
CA SER A 626 -3.62 14.22 -34.50
C SER A 626 -4.78 14.35 -33.51
N ALA A 627 -4.61 15.15 -32.46
CA ALA A 627 -5.61 15.41 -31.43
C ALA A 627 -6.45 16.67 -31.70
N TRP A 628 -6.33 17.28 -32.89
CA TRP A 628 -6.91 18.60 -33.17
C TRP A 628 -8.43 18.64 -33.02
N GLY A 629 -8.91 19.51 -32.12
CA GLY A 629 -10.31 19.72 -31.83
C GLY A 629 -10.94 18.66 -30.91
N GLU A 630 -10.14 17.79 -30.29
CA GLU A 630 -10.63 16.84 -29.29
C GLU A 630 -10.80 17.49 -27.92
N GLU A 631 -11.86 17.09 -27.21
CA GLU A 631 -12.15 17.50 -25.83
C GLU A 631 -11.64 16.46 -24.83
N GLY A 632 -10.96 16.89 -23.76
CA GLY A 632 -10.53 16.01 -22.66
C GLY A 632 -9.28 15.16 -22.93
N ASN A 633 -8.42 15.58 -23.85
CA ASN A 633 -7.12 14.94 -24.08
C ASN A 633 -6.02 15.63 -23.27
N ASP A 634 -5.89 15.26 -22.00
CA ASP A 634 -4.96 15.83 -21.02
C ASP A 634 -3.47 15.77 -21.46
N GLY A 635 -3.14 14.93 -22.46
CA GLY A 635 -1.78 14.80 -22.98
C GLY A 635 -1.44 15.75 -24.14
N ALA A 636 -2.41 16.32 -24.84
CA ALA A 636 -2.18 17.24 -25.97
C ALA A 636 -2.80 18.64 -25.73
N ASP A 637 -3.68 18.77 -24.74
CA ASP A 637 -4.20 20.03 -24.21
C ASP A 637 -3.18 20.64 -23.24
N LEU A 638 -2.14 21.25 -23.81
CA LEU A 638 -1.01 21.80 -23.07
C LEU A 638 -1.38 23.01 -22.22
N ASN A 639 -2.44 23.73 -22.59
CA ASN A 639 -2.88 24.92 -21.85
C ASN A 639 -4.02 24.61 -20.83
N GLY A 640 -4.61 23.41 -20.89
CA GLY A 640 -5.65 22.94 -19.97
C GLY A 640 -7.02 23.58 -20.17
N ASP A 641 -7.31 24.10 -21.36
CA ASP A 641 -8.58 24.77 -21.69
C ASP A 641 -9.70 23.79 -22.11
N GLY A 642 -9.34 22.51 -22.23
CA GLY A 642 -10.23 21.41 -22.56
C GLY A 642 -10.38 21.16 -24.07
N ILE A 643 -9.70 21.91 -24.95
CA ILE A 643 -9.80 21.76 -26.42
C ILE A 643 -8.42 21.91 -27.07
N VAL A 644 -7.90 20.84 -27.68
CA VAL A 644 -6.64 20.90 -28.43
C VAL A 644 -6.78 21.78 -29.68
N ASN A 645 -6.12 22.93 -29.71
CA ASN A 645 -6.27 23.89 -30.78
C ASN A 645 -4.96 24.66 -31.10
N GLY A 646 -5.09 25.77 -31.82
CA GLY A 646 -3.94 26.59 -32.20
C GLY A 646 -3.17 27.19 -31.04
N ALA A 647 -3.76 27.27 -29.85
CA ALA A 647 -3.11 27.71 -28.62
C ALA A 647 -2.10 26.65 -28.12
N ASP A 648 -2.46 25.36 -28.12
CA ASP A 648 -1.57 24.27 -27.70
C ASP A 648 -0.44 24.07 -28.71
N MET A 649 -0.75 24.17 -30.01
CA MET A 649 0.26 24.14 -31.06
C MET A 649 1.28 25.29 -30.91
N ALA A 650 0.86 26.46 -30.44
CA ALA A 650 1.77 27.57 -30.22
C ALA A 650 2.78 27.28 -29.11
N LEU A 651 2.42 26.45 -28.11
CA LEU A 651 3.33 26.04 -27.04
C LEU A 651 4.45 25.12 -27.58
N ILE A 652 4.11 24.10 -28.37
CA ILE A 652 5.12 23.25 -29.05
C ILE A 652 6.05 24.06 -29.95
N LEU A 653 5.49 24.96 -30.77
CA LEU A 653 6.31 25.79 -31.66
C LEU A 653 7.21 26.76 -30.88
N SER A 654 6.83 27.14 -29.66
CA SER A 654 7.63 28.02 -28.80
C SER A 654 8.78 27.28 -28.09
N ALA A 655 8.62 25.98 -27.86
CA ALA A 655 9.60 25.11 -27.20
C ALA A 655 10.49 24.31 -28.17
N TRP A 656 10.42 24.58 -29.48
CA TRP A 656 11.09 23.79 -30.52
C TRP A 656 12.60 23.63 -30.31
N GLY A 657 13.07 22.39 -30.19
CA GLY A 657 14.47 22.06 -29.92
C GLY A 657 14.64 21.07 -28.76
N ASN A 658 15.84 20.99 -28.19
CA ASN A 658 16.12 20.10 -27.07
C ASN A 658 15.36 20.55 -25.81
N CYS A 659 14.88 19.57 -25.06
CA CYS A 659 14.53 19.75 -23.66
C CYS A 659 15.78 19.90 -22.81
N LEU A 660 15.81 20.93 -21.96
CA LEU A 660 16.90 21.27 -21.04
C LEU A 660 16.35 21.58 -19.65
#